data_AF-A0AAE0I6C8-F1
#
_entry.id   AF-A0AAE0I6C8-F1
#
_cell.length_a   1.000
_cell.length_b   1.000
_cell.length_c   1.000
_cell.angle_alpha   90.00
_cell.angle_beta   90.00
_cell.angle_gamma   90.00
#
_symmetry.space_group_name_H-M   'P 1'
#
loop_
_entity.id
_entity.type
_entity.pdbx_description
1 polymer ?
#
loop_
_entity_poly.entity_id
_entity_poly.type
_entity_poly.pdbx_seq_one_letter_code
_entity_poly.pdbx_strand_id
1 'polypeptide(L)'
;MPVPGRRPSWQQQLRQTRASDALMAGKPDRFPLTEVQEIANWLLRDRSPATAFTRRRSVIPHTDECDVLFANELSTVKGELAFHEAAIIASLHLLSYDQARGQIFSLRPSSVPDPTDVFFDHRLSVYLQCIILSQRANPDVCSEDEVTAAKELFGVAKGRVKGFPSILRLLQAVGRETCEALMPVALVKKVLKKSHYRDNLVKELEELRRARKWFDAYKLAYDLRNVIGLPRADKLLCDIFPDYTMWATWRPNVKRITSWEGENLAPYRKRLAPVLDLEGPDTTGQQRKTLRMSSPGAFAGLGHPGFSSDRHILDRLLDDLDTSLTIGPATVDLLVALCIETNSLSPRCLDQLEAAMELRHDPSSKALAGLIRAITSKTSSSASTMAFAAALPVLTIYPQLRKQFGAVNDLARRSPTALSAAQHQFCRSLAEDRASERLAVGVLALGNALLHADWLHEHWQPAYINMLRNLPTERETKEKMVMLNNTHSHATKISVLDFLATRLGGALLSSSFPTTPSPLSPSSPGATPTTPLLPVVTEDPIWYSQLDIERSALRRLLRGTAFQHLSSSITTACLNQSLAEPDTLIREITRIIVDNTDQVCVNLTIFLGKWIASSSSGGKLHESWRTLLLQMMRERPPGMLERCGNQLTLSTWESWVDNLTRVFGDKHLDVVGDGSIGVAGFTNARFSEWTQRKQSAHTRHKMGGLVMRSVSTTTTITRASATSGSSDFTASSGTPVSMASP
;
A
#
# COMPACT_ATOMS: atom_id res chain seq x y z
N MET A 1 42.05 36.00 -68.91
CA MET A 1 41.92 37.43 -68.60
C MET A 1 40.52 37.88 -69.05
N PRO A 2 39.61 38.27 -68.15
CA PRO A 2 38.31 38.78 -68.53
C PRO A 2 38.48 40.13 -69.26
N VAL A 3 37.73 40.33 -70.34
CA VAL A 3 37.68 41.61 -71.05
C VAL A 3 37.09 42.67 -70.09
N PRO A 4 37.80 43.77 -69.77
CA PRO A 4 37.26 44.81 -68.91
C PRO A 4 36.04 45.44 -69.56
N GLY A 5 34.90 45.43 -68.89
CA GLY A 5 33.68 46.13 -69.32
C GLY A 5 32.52 45.25 -69.79
N ARG A 6 32.69 43.93 -69.95
CA ARG A 6 31.55 43.04 -70.25
C ARG A 6 31.00 42.47 -68.94
N ARG A 7 29.75 42.83 -68.58
CA ARG A 7 29.08 42.26 -67.41
C ARG A 7 29.02 40.73 -67.55
N PRO A 8 29.20 39.97 -66.46
CA PRO A 8 29.04 38.51 -66.47
C PRO A 8 27.64 38.14 -66.99
N SER A 9 27.52 37.00 -67.67
CA SER A 9 26.21 36.50 -68.11
C SER A 9 25.28 36.33 -66.88
N TRP A 10 23.96 36.42 -67.08
CA TRP A 10 23.02 36.26 -65.95
C TRP A 10 23.21 34.93 -65.21
N GLN A 11 23.57 33.85 -65.91
CA GLN A 11 23.95 32.56 -65.34
C GLN A 11 25.14 32.70 -64.38
N GLN A 12 26.19 33.43 -64.79
CA GLN A 12 27.38 33.63 -63.98
C GLN A 12 27.08 34.54 -62.77
N GLN A 13 26.19 35.52 -62.92
CA GLN A 13 25.68 36.33 -61.81
C GLN A 13 24.89 35.46 -60.81
N LEU A 14 23.97 34.61 -61.30
CA LEU A 14 23.22 33.68 -60.44
C LEU A 14 24.15 32.72 -59.69
N ARG A 15 25.20 32.20 -60.35
CA ARG A 15 26.21 31.34 -59.71
C ARG A 15 27.02 32.03 -58.62
N GLN A 16 27.11 33.36 -58.63
CA GLN A 16 27.79 34.14 -57.59
C GLN A 16 26.90 34.38 -56.36
N THR A 17 25.59 34.16 -56.48
CA THR A 17 24.65 34.28 -55.35
C THR A 17 24.71 33.07 -54.43
N ARG A 18 24.14 33.22 -53.22
CA ARG A 18 23.97 32.12 -52.26
C ARG A 18 22.70 31.28 -52.48
N ALA A 19 22.03 31.45 -53.62
CA ALA A 19 20.73 30.84 -53.88
C ALA A 19 20.80 29.31 -53.98
N SER A 20 21.77 28.78 -54.72
CA SER A 20 22.01 27.34 -54.83
C SER A 20 22.34 26.73 -53.47
N ASP A 21 23.26 27.33 -52.72
CA ASP A 21 23.63 26.90 -51.36
C ASP A 21 22.43 26.86 -50.41
N ALA A 22 21.53 27.86 -50.48
CA ALA A 22 20.34 27.92 -49.65
C ALA A 22 19.35 26.77 -49.96
N LEU A 23 19.14 26.46 -51.25
CA LEU A 23 18.31 25.34 -51.69
C LEU A 23 18.92 23.99 -51.28
N MET A 24 20.23 23.81 -51.50
CA MET A 24 20.96 22.60 -51.10
C MET A 24 20.91 22.39 -49.57
N ALA A 25 21.03 23.48 -48.80
CA ALA A 25 20.97 23.44 -47.34
C ALA A 25 19.55 23.20 -46.78
N GLY A 26 18.51 23.25 -47.61
CA GLY A 26 17.13 23.07 -47.15
C GLY A 26 16.65 24.22 -46.25
N LYS A 27 17.01 25.46 -46.60
CA LYS A 27 16.73 26.69 -45.82
C LYS A 27 16.04 27.73 -46.70
N PRO A 28 14.74 27.55 -47.03
CA PRO A 28 14.00 28.48 -47.88
C PRO A 28 14.01 29.91 -47.33
N ASP A 29 14.00 30.09 -46.01
CA ASP A 29 14.03 31.43 -45.39
C ASP A 29 15.32 32.21 -45.66
N ARG A 30 16.42 31.51 -45.98
CA ARG A 30 17.73 32.11 -46.30
C ARG A 30 17.95 32.33 -47.80
N PHE A 31 16.97 31.99 -48.64
CA PHE A 31 17.07 32.17 -50.08
C PHE A 31 17.09 33.68 -50.42
N PRO A 32 18.11 34.18 -51.16
CA PRO A 32 18.27 35.60 -51.45
C PRO A 32 17.34 36.03 -52.59
N LEU A 33 16.03 35.99 -52.35
CA LEU A 33 15.00 36.16 -53.38
C LEU A 33 15.13 37.48 -54.14
N THR A 34 15.30 38.60 -53.43
CA THR A 34 15.43 39.92 -54.04
C THR A 34 16.64 40.03 -54.96
N GLU A 35 17.80 39.49 -54.54
CA GLU A 35 19.04 39.50 -55.32
C GLU A 35 18.87 38.71 -56.63
N VAL A 36 18.27 37.52 -56.58
CA VAL A 36 18.08 36.72 -57.79
C VAL A 36 17.01 37.29 -58.73
N GLN A 37 15.96 37.90 -58.18
CA GLN A 37 14.93 38.58 -58.98
C GLN A 37 15.49 39.82 -59.69
N GLU A 38 16.39 40.57 -59.04
CA GLU A 38 17.10 41.68 -59.69
C GLU A 38 17.93 41.20 -60.87
N ILE A 39 18.65 40.08 -60.75
CA ILE A 39 19.42 39.49 -61.85
C ILE A 39 18.50 39.15 -63.04
N ALA A 40 17.33 38.56 -62.79
CA ALA A 40 16.34 38.28 -63.83
C ALA A 40 15.75 39.56 -64.46
N ASN A 41 15.46 40.58 -63.66
CA ASN A 41 15.01 41.90 -64.14
C ASN A 41 16.05 42.56 -65.04
N TRP A 42 17.34 42.42 -64.72
CA TRP A 42 18.43 42.93 -65.55
C TRP A 42 18.51 42.23 -66.90
N LEU A 43 18.26 40.92 -66.96
CA LEU A 43 18.24 40.18 -68.22
C LEU A 43 17.21 40.72 -69.21
N LEU A 44 16.02 41.10 -68.74
CA LEU A 44 14.98 41.76 -69.56
C LEU A 44 15.42 43.14 -70.08
N ARG A 45 16.28 43.85 -69.33
CA ARG A 45 16.79 45.18 -69.70
C ARG A 45 17.98 45.12 -70.67
N ASP A 46 18.84 44.11 -70.53
CA ASP A 46 20.14 44.01 -71.22
C ASP A 46 20.04 43.37 -72.62
N ARG A 47 19.07 42.47 -72.86
CA ARG A 47 18.91 41.77 -74.15
C ARG A 47 18.16 42.55 -75.25
N SER A 48 18.10 43.87 -75.14
CA SER A 48 17.70 44.71 -76.28
C SER A 48 18.73 44.52 -77.41
N PRO A 49 18.38 43.99 -78.59
CA PRO A 49 19.35 43.71 -79.65
C PRO A 49 20.04 45.01 -80.10
N ALA A 50 21.38 44.97 -80.14
CA ALA A 50 22.23 46.07 -80.57
C ALA A 50 22.35 46.19 -82.11
N THR A 51 21.30 45.84 -82.86
CA THR A 51 21.25 46.08 -84.30
C THR A 51 20.47 47.36 -84.57
N ALA A 52 21.16 48.29 -85.21
CA ALA A 52 20.81 49.70 -85.32
C ALA A 52 19.40 49.98 -85.89
N PHE A 53 18.84 51.11 -85.44
CA PHE A 53 17.68 51.84 -85.99
C PHE A 53 16.23 51.43 -85.66
N THR A 54 15.96 50.35 -84.92
CA THR A 54 14.60 50.10 -84.40
C THR A 54 14.52 50.29 -82.88
N ARG A 55 13.46 50.97 -82.41
CA ARG A 55 13.25 51.33 -80.99
C ARG A 55 13.47 50.10 -80.09
N ARG A 56 14.28 50.28 -79.06
CA ARG A 56 14.47 49.34 -77.94
C ARG A 56 13.10 48.88 -77.42
N ARG A 57 12.63 47.71 -77.85
CA ARG A 57 11.50 47.06 -77.20
C ARG A 57 12.07 46.25 -76.05
N SER A 58 11.93 46.77 -74.83
CA SER A 58 12.08 45.97 -73.63
C SER A 58 11.01 44.87 -73.67
N VAL A 59 11.42 43.62 -73.48
CA VAL A 59 10.49 42.51 -73.36
C VAL A 59 9.59 42.77 -72.14
N ILE A 60 8.28 42.70 -72.35
CA ILE A 60 7.29 43.04 -71.32
C ILE A 60 7.04 41.81 -70.44
N PRO A 61 7.09 41.91 -69.10
CA PRO A 61 6.75 40.80 -68.20
C PRO A 61 5.36 40.22 -68.48
N HIS A 62 5.17 38.93 -68.19
CA HIS A 62 3.90 38.19 -68.35
C HIS A 62 3.39 38.13 -69.80
N THR A 63 4.29 38.17 -70.79
CA THR A 63 3.97 38.00 -72.21
C THR A 63 4.65 36.75 -72.78
N ASP A 64 4.11 36.19 -73.85
CA ASP A 64 4.70 35.05 -74.55
C ASP A 64 6.16 35.29 -74.96
N GLU A 65 6.52 36.53 -75.33
CA GLU A 65 7.89 36.93 -75.66
C GLU A 65 8.83 36.77 -74.46
N CYS A 66 8.37 37.15 -73.25
CA CYS A 66 9.08 36.96 -71.99
C CYS A 66 9.24 35.48 -71.65
N ASP A 67 8.16 34.72 -71.81
CA ASP A 67 8.12 33.29 -71.51
C ASP A 67 9.08 32.50 -72.41
N VAL A 68 9.11 32.80 -73.72
CA VAL A 68 10.05 32.19 -74.68
C VAL A 68 11.49 32.57 -74.34
N LEU A 69 11.75 33.82 -74.00
CA LEU A 69 13.08 34.28 -73.61
C LEU A 69 13.60 33.50 -72.40
N PHE A 70 12.83 33.47 -71.31
CA PHE A 70 13.24 32.75 -70.10
C PHE A 70 13.25 31.24 -70.29
N ALA A 71 12.38 30.64 -71.11
CA ALA A 71 12.46 29.22 -71.44
C ALA A 71 13.79 28.86 -72.11
N ASN A 72 14.24 29.66 -73.08
CA ASN A 72 15.53 29.49 -73.74
C ASN A 72 16.68 29.61 -72.74
N GLU A 73 16.64 30.61 -71.87
CA GLU A 73 17.69 30.83 -70.88
C GLU A 73 17.70 29.75 -69.79
N LEU A 74 16.55 29.32 -69.29
CA LEU A 74 16.45 28.21 -68.33
C LEU A 74 16.95 26.88 -68.93
N SER A 75 16.81 26.68 -70.24
CA SER A 75 17.32 25.48 -70.91
C SER A 75 18.85 25.37 -70.87
N THR A 76 19.56 26.50 -70.83
CA THR A 76 21.03 26.53 -70.81
C THR A 76 21.63 26.08 -69.48
N VAL A 77 20.86 26.15 -68.40
CA VAL A 77 21.25 25.70 -67.05
C VAL A 77 20.61 24.37 -66.66
N LYS A 78 19.87 23.75 -67.59
CA LYS A 78 19.20 22.48 -67.37
C LYS A 78 20.25 21.38 -67.16
N GLY A 79 20.28 20.80 -65.95
CA GLY A 79 21.24 19.78 -65.54
C GLY A 79 22.14 20.19 -64.37
N GLU A 80 22.23 21.49 -64.07
CA GLU A 80 22.89 21.99 -62.86
C GLU A 80 21.88 22.05 -61.70
N LEU A 81 21.79 20.96 -60.93
CA LEU A 81 20.90 20.87 -59.74
C LEU A 81 21.11 22.05 -58.79
N ALA A 82 20.01 22.53 -58.21
CA ALA A 82 19.86 23.75 -57.40
C ALA A 82 20.09 25.08 -58.14
N PHE A 83 20.97 25.14 -59.16
CA PHE A 83 21.14 26.34 -59.97
C PHE A 83 19.99 26.54 -60.95
N HIS A 84 19.55 25.49 -61.64
CA HIS A 84 18.37 25.54 -62.50
C HIS A 84 17.13 25.97 -61.73
N GLU A 85 16.95 25.45 -60.52
CA GLU A 85 15.83 25.75 -59.63
C GLU A 85 15.90 27.16 -59.07
N ALA A 86 17.10 27.65 -58.71
CA ALA A 86 17.30 29.05 -58.35
C ALA A 86 16.96 30.00 -59.52
N ALA A 87 17.33 29.62 -60.73
CA ALA A 87 17.03 30.38 -61.95
C ALA A 87 15.52 30.40 -62.27
N ILE A 88 14.81 29.28 -62.05
CA ILE A 88 13.35 29.23 -62.13
C ILE A 88 12.75 30.20 -61.11
N ILE A 89 13.11 30.10 -59.83
CA ILE A 89 12.57 30.99 -58.77
C ILE A 89 12.84 32.47 -59.10
N ALA A 90 14.03 32.79 -59.61
CA ALA A 90 14.43 34.15 -59.99
C ALA A 90 13.53 34.76 -61.08
N SER A 91 12.94 33.94 -61.94
CA SER A 91 12.13 34.38 -63.08
C SER A 91 10.61 34.32 -62.86
N LEU A 92 10.13 33.69 -61.77
CA LEU A 92 8.69 33.48 -61.54
C LEU A 92 7.83 34.76 -61.52
N HIS A 93 8.38 35.90 -61.08
CA HIS A 93 7.64 37.18 -61.06
C HIS A 93 7.55 37.85 -62.43
N LEU A 94 8.19 37.28 -63.46
CA LEU A 94 8.23 37.82 -64.83
C LEU A 94 7.51 36.96 -65.85
N LEU A 95 7.26 35.70 -65.50
CA LEU A 95 6.60 34.72 -66.37
C LEU A 95 5.08 34.86 -66.31
N SER A 96 4.37 34.43 -67.36
CA SER A 96 2.92 34.22 -67.29
C SER A 96 2.59 33.13 -66.26
N TYR A 97 1.35 33.09 -65.78
CA TYR A 97 0.90 32.09 -64.80
C TYR A 97 1.14 30.66 -65.29
N ASP A 98 0.75 30.35 -66.54
CA ASP A 98 0.88 29.01 -67.12
C ASP A 98 2.35 28.60 -67.26
N GLN A 99 3.20 29.52 -67.72
CA GLN A 99 4.63 29.25 -67.86
C GLN A 99 5.31 29.09 -66.49
N ALA A 100 5.04 29.98 -65.54
CA ALA A 100 5.59 29.91 -64.18
C ALA A 100 5.23 28.56 -63.52
N ARG A 101 3.96 28.18 -63.61
CA ARG A 101 3.44 26.92 -63.05
C ARG A 101 4.00 25.70 -63.79
N GLY A 102 4.15 25.77 -65.11
CA GLY A 102 4.79 24.75 -65.94
C GLY A 102 6.25 24.51 -65.56
N GLN A 103 7.01 25.58 -65.28
CA GLN A 103 8.41 25.46 -64.82
C GLN A 103 8.49 24.77 -63.47
N ILE A 104 7.67 25.17 -62.49
CA ILE A 104 7.62 24.50 -61.18
C ILE A 104 7.24 23.01 -61.35
N PHE A 105 6.23 22.72 -62.17
CA PHE A 105 5.79 21.35 -62.44
C PHE A 105 6.89 20.48 -63.06
N SER A 106 7.73 21.05 -63.92
CA SER A 106 8.85 20.34 -64.55
C SER A 106 9.91 19.83 -63.57
N LEU A 107 10.01 20.46 -62.40
CA LEU A 107 10.93 20.07 -61.31
C LEU A 107 10.41 18.90 -60.48
N ARG A 108 9.17 18.47 -60.69
CA ARG A 108 8.52 17.45 -59.88
C ARG A 108 9.27 16.11 -60.01
N PRO A 109 9.73 15.52 -58.89
CA PRO A 109 10.39 14.22 -58.95
C PRO A 109 9.42 13.13 -59.40
N SER A 110 9.93 12.11 -60.08
CA SER A 110 9.12 10.99 -60.53
C SER A 110 8.40 10.31 -59.35
N SER A 111 7.08 10.23 -59.45
CA SER A 111 6.23 9.52 -58.49
C SER A 111 6.30 8.01 -58.65
N VAL A 112 6.87 7.51 -59.75
CA VAL A 112 7.09 6.07 -59.98
C VAL A 112 8.11 5.56 -58.94
N PRO A 113 7.86 4.42 -58.28
CA PRO A 113 8.81 3.84 -57.34
C PRO A 113 10.02 3.31 -58.11
N ASP A 114 11.09 4.08 -58.10
CA ASP A 114 12.42 3.58 -58.45
C ASP A 114 13.20 3.41 -57.13
N PRO A 115 13.42 2.16 -56.68
CA PRO A 115 14.17 1.89 -55.45
C PRO A 115 15.65 2.27 -55.57
N THR A 116 16.15 2.54 -56.78
CA THR A 116 17.56 2.92 -57.04
C THR A 116 17.79 4.43 -57.08
N ASP A 117 16.75 5.25 -56.94
CA ASP A 117 16.86 6.70 -57.00
C ASP A 117 17.47 7.30 -55.72
N VAL A 118 18.81 7.26 -55.63
CA VAL A 118 19.61 7.80 -54.51
C VAL A 118 19.39 9.32 -54.34
N PHE A 119 19.02 10.03 -55.41
CA PHE A 119 18.85 11.48 -55.41
C PHE A 119 17.42 11.95 -55.16
N PHE A 120 16.47 11.03 -54.94
CA PHE A 120 15.06 11.36 -54.74
C PHE A 120 14.85 12.41 -53.64
N ASP A 121 15.48 12.23 -52.48
CA ASP A 121 15.29 13.13 -51.33
C ASP A 121 15.82 14.52 -51.60
N HIS A 122 16.91 14.59 -52.37
CA HIS A 122 17.51 15.85 -52.75
C HIS A 122 16.60 16.61 -53.71
N ARG A 123 16.16 15.96 -54.80
CA ARG A 123 15.23 16.56 -55.78
C ARG A 123 13.90 16.94 -55.16
N LEU A 124 13.34 16.08 -54.31
CA LEU A 124 12.13 16.37 -53.54
C LEU A 124 12.33 17.60 -52.65
N SER A 125 13.44 17.65 -51.91
CA SER A 125 13.77 18.78 -51.04
C SER A 125 13.85 20.09 -51.81
N VAL A 126 14.49 20.10 -52.98
CA VAL A 126 14.57 21.30 -53.82
C VAL A 126 13.20 21.66 -54.39
N TYR A 127 12.48 20.70 -54.96
CA TYR A 127 11.13 20.89 -55.51
C TYR A 127 10.16 21.52 -54.50
N LEU A 128 10.10 20.98 -53.28
CA LEU A 128 9.23 21.51 -52.23
C LEU A 128 9.64 22.92 -51.81
N GLN A 129 10.94 23.22 -51.76
CA GLN A 129 11.41 24.58 -51.50
C GLN A 129 11.03 25.55 -52.63
N CYS A 130 11.05 25.12 -53.89
CA CYS A 130 10.59 25.93 -55.01
C CYS A 130 9.10 26.29 -54.87
N ILE A 131 8.24 25.37 -54.44
CA ILE A 131 6.82 25.67 -54.16
C ILE A 131 6.67 26.65 -52.98
N ILE A 132 7.50 26.52 -51.94
CA ILE A 132 7.45 27.44 -50.79
C ILE A 132 7.91 28.85 -51.19
N LEU A 133 8.94 28.94 -52.03
CA LEU A 133 9.53 30.19 -52.48
C LEU A 133 8.73 30.85 -53.61
N SER A 134 8.00 30.08 -54.42
CA SER A 134 7.17 30.63 -55.50
C SER A 134 6.12 31.59 -54.97
N GLN A 135 5.50 31.30 -53.84
CA GLN A 135 4.53 32.21 -53.21
C GLN A 135 5.15 33.57 -52.83
N ARG A 136 6.42 33.59 -52.41
CA ARG A 136 7.14 34.83 -52.11
C ARG A 136 7.53 35.57 -53.39
N ALA A 137 7.84 34.84 -54.45
CA ALA A 137 8.25 35.40 -55.73
C ALA A 137 7.06 35.96 -56.52
N ASN A 138 5.96 35.21 -56.56
CA ASN A 138 4.71 35.52 -57.25
C ASN A 138 3.55 34.79 -56.56
N PRO A 139 2.75 35.47 -55.71
CA PRO A 139 1.65 34.86 -54.95
C PRO A 139 0.58 34.19 -55.81
N ASP A 140 0.44 34.58 -57.09
CA ASP A 140 -0.60 34.06 -57.96
C ASP A 140 -0.26 32.66 -58.51
N VAL A 141 1.01 32.24 -58.48
CA VAL A 141 1.47 30.98 -59.10
C VAL A 141 1.11 29.74 -58.26
N CYS A 142 1.14 29.88 -56.94
CA CYS A 142 0.85 28.80 -55.98
C CYS A 142 -0.12 29.28 -54.91
N SER A 143 -1.16 28.48 -54.67
CA SER A 143 -2.13 28.74 -53.61
C SER A 143 -1.55 28.53 -52.20
N GLU A 144 -2.15 29.15 -51.19
CA GLU A 144 -1.78 28.97 -49.78
C GLU A 144 -1.82 27.49 -49.33
N ASP A 145 -2.79 26.72 -49.85
CA ASP A 145 -2.91 25.28 -49.56
C ASP A 145 -1.72 24.49 -50.15
N GLU A 146 -1.31 24.78 -51.38
CA GLU A 146 -0.16 24.12 -52.02
C GLU A 146 1.14 24.39 -51.24
N VAL A 147 1.30 25.62 -50.77
CA VAL A 147 2.47 26.02 -49.99
C VAL A 147 2.43 25.39 -48.60
N THR A 148 1.27 25.33 -47.96
CA THR A 148 1.09 24.64 -46.68
C THR A 148 1.42 23.15 -46.82
N ALA A 149 0.89 22.49 -47.85
CA ALA A 149 1.24 21.11 -48.16
C ALA A 149 2.75 20.94 -48.40
N ALA A 150 3.39 21.87 -49.11
CA ALA A 150 4.83 21.83 -49.36
C ALA A 150 5.67 21.99 -48.08
N LYS A 151 5.31 22.93 -47.20
CA LYS A 151 5.98 23.14 -45.91
C LYS A 151 5.91 21.88 -45.03
N GLU A 152 4.71 21.31 -44.88
CA GLU A 152 4.53 20.12 -44.04
C GLU A 152 5.20 18.89 -44.64
N LEU A 153 5.06 18.64 -45.95
CA LEU A 153 5.72 17.52 -46.62
C LEU A 153 7.25 17.64 -46.60
N PHE A 154 7.78 18.86 -46.70
CA PHE A 154 9.21 19.13 -46.59
C PHE A 154 9.73 18.83 -45.18
N GLY A 155 8.97 19.24 -44.15
CA GLY A 155 9.25 18.91 -42.76
C GLY A 155 9.31 17.41 -42.49
N VAL A 156 8.38 16.65 -43.08
CA VAL A 156 8.33 15.18 -43.01
C VAL A 156 9.51 14.55 -43.75
N ALA A 157 9.79 14.98 -44.98
CA ALA A 157 10.90 14.46 -45.78
C ALA A 157 12.27 14.68 -45.11
N LYS A 158 12.44 15.76 -44.35
CA LYS A 158 13.67 16.05 -43.59
C LYS A 158 13.69 15.43 -42.19
N GLY A 159 12.65 14.72 -41.78
CA GLY A 159 12.53 14.18 -40.41
C GLY A 159 12.49 15.24 -39.31
N ARG A 160 12.26 16.52 -39.67
CA ARG A 160 12.14 17.64 -38.72
C ARG A 160 10.80 17.60 -38.00
N VAL A 161 9.79 17.08 -38.69
CA VAL A 161 8.42 16.94 -38.20
C VAL A 161 8.18 15.47 -37.90
N LYS A 162 8.01 15.15 -36.61
CA LYS A 162 7.66 13.80 -36.15
C LYS A 162 6.19 13.69 -35.71
N GLY A 163 5.53 14.84 -35.49
CA GLY A 163 4.20 14.89 -34.91
C GLY A 163 3.08 14.70 -35.94
N PHE A 164 2.09 13.91 -35.55
CA PHE A 164 0.84 13.70 -36.29
C PHE A 164 0.09 15.00 -36.68
N PRO A 165 0.03 16.08 -35.85
CA PRO A 165 -0.71 17.30 -36.21
C PRO A 165 -0.25 17.96 -37.52
N SER A 166 1.04 17.90 -37.83
CA SER A 166 1.58 18.42 -39.08
C SER A 166 1.12 17.64 -40.31
N ILE A 167 0.97 16.32 -40.17
CA ILE A 167 0.48 15.48 -41.26
C ILE A 167 -1.01 15.70 -41.47
N LEU A 168 -1.77 15.98 -40.40
CA LEU A 168 -3.17 16.37 -40.55
C LEU A 168 -3.29 17.69 -41.34
N ARG A 169 -2.43 18.68 -41.07
CA ARG A 169 -2.37 19.91 -41.87
C ARG A 169 -1.99 19.63 -43.32
N LEU A 170 -1.02 18.73 -43.56
CA LEU A 170 -0.70 18.25 -44.91
C LEU A 170 -1.90 17.62 -45.60
N LEU A 171 -2.62 16.72 -44.92
CA LEU A 171 -3.77 16.00 -45.48
C LEU A 171 -4.96 16.92 -45.74
N GLN A 172 -5.21 17.91 -44.86
CA GLN A 172 -6.21 18.95 -45.08
C GLN A 172 -5.90 19.77 -46.33
N ALA A 173 -4.64 20.20 -46.49
CA ALA A 173 -4.18 20.96 -47.65
C ALA A 173 -4.24 20.13 -48.95
N VAL A 174 -3.70 18.91 -48.95
CA VAL A 174 -3.71 17.99 -50.11
C VAL A 174 -5.11 17.50 -50.46
N GLY A 175 -6.03 17.49 -49.48
CA GLY A 175 -7.42 17.14 -49.67
C GLY A 175 -8.19 18.11 -50.58
N ARG A 176 -7.70 19.35 -50.75
CA ARG A 176 -8.26 20.35 -51.66
C ARG A 176 -7.91 20.02 -53.12
N GLU A 177 -8.79 20.35 -54.06
CA GLU A 177 -8.60 20.08 -55.49
C GLU A 177 -7.42 20.88 -56.07
N THR A 178 -7.19 22.10 -55.59
CA THR A 178 -6.12 23.01 -56.02
C THR A 178 -4.72 22.38 -55.95
N CYS A 179 -4.49 21.49 -54.99
CA CYS A 179 -3.19 20.88 -54.76
C CYS A 179 -2.83 19.75 -55.75
N GLU A 180 -3.73 19.31 -56.65
CA GLU A 180 -3.51 18.09 -57.44
C GLU A 180 -2.33 18.17 -58.41
N ALA A 181 -2.18 19.31 -59.07
CA ALA A 181 -1.14 19.49 -60.09
C ALA A 181 0.27 19.36 -59.49
N LEU A 182 0.53 20.11 -58.41
CA LEU A 182 1.86 20.18 -57.78
C LEU A 182 2.08 19.05 -56.75
N MET A 183 1.03 18.58 -56.09
CA MET A 183 1.10 17.57 -55.04
C MET A 183 0.23 16.36 -55.37
N PRO A 184 0.60 15.54 -56.37
CA PRO A 184 -0.17 14.35 -56.70
C PRO A 184 -0.12 13.34 -55.54
N VAL A 185 -1.23 12.63 -55.34
CA VAL A 185 -1.39 11.62 -54.27
C VAL A 185 -0.25 10.59 -54.26
N ALA A 186 0.22 10.18 -55.43
CA ALA A 186 1.32 9.23 -55.57
C ALA A 186 2.65 9.75 -55.00
N LEU A 187 2.96 11.04 -55.19
CA LEU A 187 4.15 11.66 -54.65
C LEU A 187 4.06 11.73 -53.12
N VAL A 188 2.96 12.27 -52.60
CA VAL A 188 2.73 12.38 -51.14
C VAL A 188 2.83 11.00 -50.48
N LYS A 189 2.18 9.98 -51.05
CA LYS A 189 2.26 8.59 -50.57
C LYS A 189 3.70 8.05 -50.54
N LYS A 190 4.48 8.31 -51.59
CA LYS A 190 5.90 7.89 -51.67
C LYS A 190 6.73 8.51 -50.55
N VAL A 191 6.55 9.81 -50.28
CA VAL A 191 7.25 10.52 -49.20
C VAL A 191 6.86 9.97 -47.82
N LEU A 192 5.55 9.85 -47.56
CA LEU A 192 5.04 9.34 -46.27
C LEU A 192 5.48 7.90 -46.00
N LYS A 193 5.56 7.06 -47.04
CA LYS A 193 6.08 5.69 -46.94
C LYS A 193 7.57 5.69 -46.60
N LYS A 194 8.36 6.53 -47.28
CA LYS A 194 9.82 6.61 -47.06
C LYS A 194 10.18 7.16 -45.68
N SER A 195 9.36 8.06 -45.13
CA SER A 195 9.56 8.60 -43.78
C SER A 195 9.06 7.68 -42.66
N HIS A 196 8.66 6.43 -42.97
CA HIS A 196 8.07 5.48 -42.02
C HIS A 196 6.92 6.06 -41.19
N TYR A 197 6.16 6.98 -41.78
CA TYR A 197 5.18 7.75 -41.03
C TYR A 197 4.07 6.86 -40.46
N ARG A 198 3.57 5.93 -41.28
CA ARG A 198 2.60 4.91 -40.85
C ARG A 198 3.08 4.18 -39.61
N ASP A 199 4.30 3.64 -39.66
CA ASP A 199 4.82 2.76 -38.62
C ASP A 199 4.99 3.54 -37.31
N ASN A 200 5.49 4.77 -37.39
CA ASN A 200 5.64 5.66 -36.25
C ASN A 200 4.29 6.04 -35.63
N LEU A 201 3.32 6.43 -36.45
CA LEU A 201 1.98 6.79 -35.98
C LEU A 201 1.25 5.62 -35.35
N VAL A 202 1.21 4.47 -36.03
CA VAL A 202 0.56 3.26 -35.52
C VAL A 202 1.22 2.84 -34.22
N LYS A 203 2.55 2.88 -34.15
CA LYS A 203 3.28 2.59 -32.91
C LYS A 203 2.91 3.54 -31.78
N GLU A 204 2.89 4.86 -32.03
CA GLU A 204 2.58 5.88 -31.02
C GLU A 204 1.13 5.75 -30.52
N LEU A 205 0.15 5.63 -31.43
CA LEU A 205 -1.25 5.40 -31.06
C LEU A 205 -1.45 4.08 -30.32
N GLU A 206 -0.76 3.00 -30.72
CA GLU A 206 -0.82 1.72 -30.03
C GLU A 206 -0.17 1.76 -28.65
N GLU A 207 0.94 2.48 -28.48
CA GLU A 207 1.56 2.70 -27.17
C GLU A 207 0.61 3.46 -26.23
N LEU A 208 -0.01 4.54 -26.71
CA LEU A 208 -1.00 5.31 -25.96
C LEU A 208 -2.24 4.46 -25.65
N ARG A 209 -2.71 3.66 -26.62
CA ARG A 209 -3.85 2.73 -26.46
C ARG A 209 -3.56 1.67 -25.41
N ARG A 210 -2.43 0.98 -25.49
CA ARG A 210 -2.01 -0.03 -24.49
C ARG A 210 -1.79 0.60 -23.12
N ALA A 211 -1.32 1.83 -23.07
CA ALA A 211 -1.19 2.59 -21.84
C ALA A 211 -2.52 3.17 -21.34
N ARG A 212 -3.62 3.14 -22.12
CA ARG A 212 -4.91 3.82 -21.83
C ARG A 212 -4.75 5.32 -21.57
N LYS A 213 -3.77 5.95 -22.24
CA LYS A 213 -3.58 7.41 -22.22
C LYS A 213 -4.50 8.05 -23.25
N TRP A 214 -5.78 8.01 -22.95
CA TRP A 214 -6.82 8.39 -23.91
C TRP A 214 -6.83 9.88 -24.21
N PHE A 215 -6.47 10.75 -23.28
CA PHE A 215 -6.44 12.17 -23.58
C PHE A 215 -5.26 12.53 -24.49
N ASP A 216 -4.09 11.94 -24.27
CA ASP A 216 -2.96 12.07 -25.20
C ASP A 216 -3.29 11.48 -26.58
N ALA A 217 -3.90 10.29 -26.63
CA ALA A 217 -4.34 9.69 -27.90
C ALA A 217 -5.39 10.56 -28.61
N TYR A 218 -6.30 11.17 -27.85
CA TYR A 218 -7.32 12.06 -28.37
C TYR A 218 -6.72 13.32 -28.95
N LYS A 219 -5.76 13.98 -28.26
CA LYS A 219 -5.04 15.15 -28.80
C LYS A 219 -4.37 14.84 -30.13
N LEU A 220 -3.82 13.64 -30.27
CA LEU A 220 -3.24 13.18 -31.51
C LEU A 220 -4.34 13.03 -32.57
N ALA A 221 -5.34 12.20 -32.32
CA ALA A 221 -6.34 11.82 -33.31
C ALA A 221 -7.42 12.88 -33.63
N TYR A 222 -7.64 13.88 -32.78
CA TYR A 222 -8.81 14.76 -32.80
C TYR A 222 -9.08 15.41 -34.16
N ASP A 223 -8.04 15.92 -34.81
CA ASP A 223 -8.15 16.67 -36.06
C ASP A 223 -8.36 15.78 -37.29
N LEU A 224 -8.28 14.44 -37.16
CA LEU A 224 -8.60 13.50 -38.26
C LEU A 224 -10.00 13.71 -38.80
N ARG A 225 -10.94 14.11 -37.95
CA ARG A 225 -12.33 14.37 -38.34
C ARG A 225 -12.47 15.48 -39.38
N ASN A 226 -11.53 16.41 -39.43
CA ASN A 226 -11.54 17.53 -40.39
C ASN A 226 -11.05 17.07 -41.78
N VAL A 227 -10.50 15.85 -41.85
CA VAL A 227 -9.99 15.23 -43.08
C VAL A 227 -11.02 14.25 -43.67
N ILE A 228 -11.89 13.69 -42.82
CA ILE A 228 -12.99 12.83 -43.28
C ILE A 228 -13.88 13.63 -44.25
N GLY A 229 -14.17 13.03 -45.40
CA GLY A 229 -15.00 13.65 -46.44
C GLY A 229 -14.21 14.42 -47.50
N LEU A 230 -12.89 14.55 -47.36
CA LEU A 230 -12.00 15.03 -48.43
C LEU A 230 -11.54 13.83 -49.28
N PRO A 231 -12.05 13.59 -50.50
CA PRO A 231 -11.84 12.32 -51.22
C PRO A 231 -10.37 11.93 -51.42
N ARG A 232 -9.51 12.93 -51.68
CA ARG A 232 -8.07 12.72 -51.89
C ARG A 232 -7.34 12.34 -50.61
N ALA A 233 -7.66 13.00 -49.50
CA ALA A 233 -7.05 12.73 -48.22
C ALA A 233 -7.56 11.41 -47.63
N ASP A 234 -8.84 11.10 -47.85
CA ASP A 234 -9.47 9.83 -47.52
C ASP A 234 -8.76 8.65 -48.20
N LYS A 235 -8.51 8.75 -49.51
CA LYS A 235 -7.75 7.77 -50.28
C LYS A 235 -6.33 7.58 -49.73
N LEU A 236 -5.64 8.67 -49.38
CA LEU A 236 -4.31 8.61 -48.76
C LEU A 236 -4.34 7.93 -47.39
N LEU A 237 -5.33 8.25 -46.56
CA LEU A 237 -5.51 7.68 -45.23
C LEU A 237 -5.87 6.19 -45.28
N CYS A 238 -6.79 5.78 -46.16
CA CYS A 238 -7.12 4.36 -46.39
C CYS A 238 -5.88 3.52 -46.72
N ASP A 239 -4.96 4.08 -47.52
CA ASP A 239 -3.72 3.40 -47.92
C ASP A 239 -2.66 3.34 -46.80
N ILE A 240 -2.54 4.41 -46.01
CA ILE A 240 -1.42 4.61 -45.07
C ILE A 240 -1.81 4.22 -43.65
N PHE A 241 -3.06 4.41 -43.26
CA PHE A 241 -3.56 4.18 -41.91
C PHE A 241 -5.00 3.62 -41.95
N PRO A 242 -5.20 2.33 -42.31
CA PRO A 242 -6.52 1.77 -42.58
C PRO A 242 -7.55 1.96 -41.45
N ASP A 243 -7.10 1.94 -40.19
CA ASP A 243 -7.96 2.07 -39.00
C ASP A 243 -8.29 3.53 -38.65
N TYR A 244 -7.95 4.51 -39.50
CA TYR A 244 -8.17 5.93 -39.21
C TYR A 244 -9.64 6.27 -38.95
N THR A 245 -10.58 5.57 -39.60
CA THR A 245 -12.02 5.81 -39.45
C THR A 245 -12.49 5.64 -38.00
N MET A 246 -11.96 4.63 -37.31
CA MET A 246 -12.22 4.40 -35.89
C MET A 246 -11.78 5.60 -35.05
N TRP A 247 -10.57 6.11 -35.27
CA TRP A 247 -10.03 7.26 -34.54
C TRP A 247 -10.75 8.57 -34.89
N ALA A 248 -11.14 8.73 -36.14
CA ALA A 248 -11.76 9.95 -36.65
C ALA A 248 -13.25 10.07 -36.22
N THR A 249 -13.92 8.94 -35.97
CA THR A 249 -15.30 8.86 -35.44
C THR A 249 -15.36 8.90 -33.91
N TRP A 250 -14.23 8.68 -33.22
CA TRP A 250 -14.14 8.66 -31.76
C TRP A 250 -14.50 10.00 -31.11
N ARG A 251 -15.43 9.99 -30.14
CA ARG A 251 -15.96 11.15 -29.39
C ARG A 251 -16.09 10.78 -27.91
N PRO A 252 -14.96 10.73 -27.17
CA PRO A 252 -14.96 10.46 -25.74
C PRO A 252 -15.49 11.64 -24.92
N ASN A 253 -15.79 11.41 -23.65
CA ASN A 253 -15.94 12.50 -22.69
C ASN A 253 -14.56 13.08 -22.35
N VAL A 254 -14.21 14.22 -22.97
CA VAL A 254 -12.88 14.85 -22.83
C VAL A 254 -12.54 15.17 -21.37
N LYS A 255 -13.50 15.71 -20.60
CA LYS A 255 -13.27 16.08 -19.19
C LYS A 255 -12.86 14.87 -18.35
N ARG A 256 -13.51 13.74 -18.59
CA ARG A 256 -13.26 12.45 -17.93
C ARG A 256 -11.89 11.87 -18.30
N ILE A 257 -11.58 11.73 -19.59
CA ILE A 257 -10.28 11.16 -19.99
C ILE A 257 -9.10 12.04 -19.56
N THR A 258 -9.30 13.35 -19.42
CA THR A 258 -8.29 14.25 -18.85
C THR A 258 -8.09 13.99 -17.35
N SER A 259 -9.16 13.82 -16.56
CA SER A 259 -9.02 13.54 -15.12
C SER A 259 -8.36 12.18 -14.86
N TRP A 260 -8.59 11.20 -15.73
CA TRP A 260 -8.01 9.85 -15.65
C TRP A 260 -6.51 9.76 -15.96
N GLU A 261 -5.91 10.78 -16.56
CA GLU A 261 -4.47 10.84 -16.75
C GLU A 261 -3.70 11.35 -15.51
N GLY A 262 -4.42 11.73 -14.45
CA GLY A 262 -3.82 12.08 -13.16
C GLY A 262 -3.17 10.90 -12.42
N GLU A 263 -2.36 11.23 -11.41
CA GLU A 263 -1.57 10.26 -10.62
C GLU A 263 -2.45 9.26 -9.84
N ASN A 264 -3.64 9.68 -9.41
CA ASN A 264 -4.57 8.86 -8.62
C ASN A 264 -4.96 7.55 -9.33
N LEU A 265 -5.05 7.54 -10.65
CA LEU A 265 -5.44 6.36 -11.43
C LEU A 265 -4.25 5.46 -11.80
N ALA A 266 -3.02 5.99 -11.75
CA ALA A 266 -1.83 5.28 -12.23
C ALA A 266 -1.65 3.87 -11.63
N PRO A 267 -1.84 3.64 -10.31
CA PRO A 267 -1.72 2.31 -9.72
C PRO A 267 -2.78 1.30 -10.18
N TYR A 268 -3.95 1.80 -10.61
CA TYR A 268 -5.12 0.98 -10.94
C TYR A 268 -5.31 0.78 -12.44
N ARG A 269 -4.60 1.53 -13.28
CA ARG A 269 -4.77 1.60 -14.74
C ARG A 269 -4.80 0.23 -15.44
N LYS A 270 -3.96 -0.72 -15.01
CA LYS A 270 -3.97 -2.09 -15.55
C LYS A 270 -5.22 -2.87 -15.16
N ARG A 271 -5.67 -2.74 -13.91
CA ARG A 271 -6.86 -3.44 -13.38
C ARG A 271 -8.15 -2.81 -13.94
N LEU A 272 -8.16 -1.50 -14.13
CA LEU A 272 -9.28 -0.74 -14.69
C LEU A 272 -9.34 -0.74 -16.21
N ALA A 273 -8.42 -1.41 -16.91
CA ALA A 273 -8.39 -1.45 -18.37
C ALA A 273 -9.77 -1.72 -19.01
N PRO A 274 -10.59 -2.69 -18.56
CA PRO A 274 -11.93 -2.93 -19.12
C PRO A 274 -12.85 -1.71 -19.03
N VAL A 275 -12.75 -0.92 -17.95
CA VAL A 275 -13.57 0.27 -17.71
C VAL A 275 -13.04 1.45 -18.51
N LEU A 276 -11.72 1.66 -18.51
CA LEU A 276 -11.10 2.76 -19.26
C LEU A 276 -11.27 2.59 -20.76
N ASP A 277 -11.22 1.36 -21.27
CA ASP A 277 -11.39 1.06 -22.68
C ASP A 277 -12.81 1.44 -23.18
N LEU A 278 -13.81 1.58 -22.29
CA LEU A 278 -15.18 2.02 -22.64
C LEU A 278 -15.23 3.43 -23.25
N GLU A 279 -14.37 4.34 -22.79
CA GLU A 279 -14.20 5.69 -23.38
C GLU A 279 -13.19 5.68 -24.52
N GLY A 280 -12.56 4.55 -24.82
CA GLY A 280 -11.66 4.39 -25.97
C GLY A 280 -12.39 4.39 -27.32
N PRO A 281 -11.62 4.38 -28.42
CA PRO A 281 -12.16 4.29 -29.77
C PRO A 281 -12.85 2.93 -30.02
N ASP A 282 -13.81 2.90 -30.94
CA ASP A 282 -14.59 1.69 -31.24
C ASP A 282 -13.79 0.66 -32.06
N THR A 283 -13.18 -0.30 -31.37
CA THR A 283 -12.40 -1.38 -31.98
C THR A 283 -13.24 -2.50 -32.60
N THR A 284 -14.57 -2.42 -32.59
CA THR A 284 -15.45 -3.47 -33.13
C THR A 284 -15.70 -3.34 -34.63
N GLY A 285 -15.26 -2.24 -35.24
CA GLY A 285 -15.51 -1.93 -36.65
C GLY A 285 -16.90 -1.33 -36.92
N GLN A 286 -17.75 -1.14 -35.90
CA GLN A 286 -19.06 -0.48 -36.07
C GLN A 286 -18.97 1.05 -36.21
N GLN A 287 -17.78 1.62 -36.03
CA GLN A 287 -17.51 3.07 -36.14
C GLN A 287 -18.40 3.93 -35.23
N ARG A 288 -18.72 3.42 -34.03
CA ARG A 288 -19.44 4.20 -33.02
C ARG A 288 -18.50 5.20 -32.35
N LYS A 289 -19.13 6.20 -31.70
CA LYS A 289 -18.43 7.29 -31.01
C LYS A 289 -17.43 6.82 -29.95
N THR A 290 -17.69 5.72 -29.26
CA THR A 290 -16.83 5.15 -28.20
C THR A 290 -17.10 3.66 -28.12
N LEU A 291 -16.19 2.88 -27.54
CA LEU A 291 -16.39 1.44 -27.39
C LEU A 291 -17.68 1.10 -26.64
N ARG A 292 -18.04 1.84 -25.57
CA ARG A 292 -19.33 1.63 -24.86
C ARG A 292 -20.59 1.71 -25.74
N MET A 293 -20.51 2.35 -26.90
CA MET A 293 -21.67 2.56 -27.79
C MET A 293 -21.86 1.45 -28.83
N SER A 294 -20.83 0.65 -29.11
CA SER A 294 -20.84 -0.43 -30.12
C SER A 294 -21.05 -1.81 -29.49
N SER A 295 -20.22 -2.15 -28.51
CA SER A 295 -20.28 -3.39 -27.75
C SER A 295 -19.57 -3.17 -26.42
N PRO A 296 -20.08 -3.69 -25.29
CA PRO A 296 -19.40 -3.60 -24.00
C PRO A 296 -18.03 -4.33 -23.95
N GLY A 297 -17.53 -4.83 -25.08
CA GLY A 297 -16.13 -5.27 -25.23
C GLY A 297 -15.76 -6.36 -24.23
N ALA A 298 -14.83 -6.05 -23.33
CA ALA A 298 -14.32 -6.95 -22.28
C ALA A 298 -15.42 -7.53 -21.38
N PHE A 299 -16.55 -6.84 -21.21
CA PHE A 299 -17.68 -7.36 -20.43
C PHE A 299 -18.58 -8.32 -21.23
N ALA A 300 -18.50 -8.32 -22.56
CA ALA A 300 -19.24 -9.26 -23.41
C ALA A 300 -18.71 -10.71 -23.27
N GLY A 301 -17.43 -10.88 -22.95
CA GLY A 301 -16.80 -12.20 -22.72
C GLY A 301 -17.17 -12.85 -21.39
N LEU A 302 -17.83 -12.14 -20.48
CA LEU A 302 -18.20 -12.64 -19.15
C LEU A 302 -19.42 -13.57 -19.15
N GLY A 303 -19.94 -13.92 -20.33
CA GLY A 303 -20.95 -14.96 -20.48
C GLY A 303 -22.29 -14.65 -19.83
N HIS A 304 -22.59 -13.37 -19.53
CA HIS A 304 -23.88 -12.97 -19.01
C HIS A 304 -24.89 -12.73 -20.14
N PRO A 305 -25.86 -13.64 -20.36
CA PRO A 305 -26.95 -13.42 -21.30
C PRO A 305 -27.85 -12.30 -20.75
N GLY A 306 -27.65 -11.06 -21.21
CA GLY A 306 -28.46 -9.91 -20.80
C GLY A 306 -27.76 -8.55 -20.89
N PHE A 307 -26.42 -8.50 -20.91
CA PHE A 307 -25.67 -7.24 -20.91
C PHE A 307 -25.75 -6.44 -22.21
N SER A 308 -26.27 -7.02 -23.29
CA SER A 308 -26.35 -6.39 -24.61
C SER A 308 -27.27 -5.17 -24.68
N SER A 309 -28.02 -4.83 -23.61
CA SER A 309 -29.03 -3.76 -23.65
C SER A 309 -28.81 -2.57 -22.70
N ASP A 310 -27.95 -2.67 -21.68
CA ASP A 310 -27.95 -1.70 -20.59
C ASP A 310 -26.80 -0.70 -20.64
N ARG A 311 -26.79 0.14 -21.68
CA ARG A 311 -25.87 1.29 -21.81
C ARG A 311 -25.82 2.14 -20.53
N HIS A 312 -26.95 2.26 -19.85
CA HIS A 312 -27.09 3.01 -18.61
C HIS A 312 -26.21 2.45 -17.47
N ILE A 313 -25.97 1.14 -17.41
CA ILE A 313 -25.08 0.52 -16.41
C ILE A 313 -23.62 0.91 -16.68
N LEU A 314 -23.22 0.94 -17.96
CA LEU A 314 -21.85 1.36 -18.32
C LEU A 314 -21.64 2.84 -18.03
N ASP A 315 -22.61 3.70 -18.36
CA ASP A 315 -22.52 5.13 -18.07
C ASP A 315 -22.46 5.36 -16.54
N ARG A 316 -23.30 4.66 -15.77
CA ARG A 316 -23.27 4.67 -14.30
C ARG A 316 -21.92 4.21 -13.74
N LEU A 317 -21.35 3.13 -14.27
CA LEU A 317 -20.00 2.66 -13.87
C LEU A 317 -18.91 3.71 -14.13
N LEU A 318 -18.99 4.44 -15.25
CA LEU A 318 -18.01 5.49 -15.56
C LEU A 318 -18.18 6.70 -14.64
N ASP A 319 -19.43 7.08 -14.32
CA ASP A 319 -19.74 8.14 -13.35
C ASP A 319 -19.30 7.75 -11.93
N ASP A 320 -19.45 6.48 -11.56
CA ASP A 320 -18.97 5.92 -10.28
C ASP A 320 -17.44 5.90 -10.20
N LEU A 321 -16.75 5.61 -11.31
CA LEU A 321 -15.29 5.71 -11.36
C LEU A 321 -14.83 7.16 -11.18
N ASP A 322 -15.48 8.11 -11.85
CA ASP A 322 -15.19 9.54 -11.70
C ASP A 322 -15.38 9.97 -10.23
N THR A 323 -16.49 9.57 -9.61
CA THR A 323 -16.79 9.86 -8.20
C THR A 323 -15.77 9.18 -7.27
N SER A 324 -15.43 7.92 -7.51
CA SER A 324 -14.43 7.17 -6.74
C SER A 324 -13.07 7.87 -6.72
N LEU A 325 -12.64 8.39 -7.88
CA LEU A 325 -11.38 9.13 -8.01
C LEU A 325 -11.37 10.43 -7.20
N THR A 326 -12.53 11.07 -7.00
CA THR A 326 -12.63 12.28 -6.15
C THR A 326 -12.61 11.96 -4.66
N ILE A 327 -13.09 10.78 -4.26
CA ILE A 327 -13.12 10.36 -2.85
C ILE A 327 -11.75 9.85 -2.40
N GLY A 328 -11.16 8.93 -3.16
CA GLY A 328 -9.84 8.39 -2.81
C GLY A 328 -9.53 7.02 -3.42
N PRO A 329 -8.25 6.58 -3.27
CA PRO A 329 -7.75 5.35 -3.87
C PRO A 329 -8.41 4.08 -3.32
N ALA A 330 -8.83 4.04 -2.06
CA ALA A 330 -9.50 2.84 -1.54
C ALA A 330 -10.93 2.68 -2.09
N THR A 331 -11.57 3.77 -2.47
CA THR A 331 -12.87 3.74 -3.16
C THR A 331 -12.73 3.21 -4.59
N VAL A 332 -11.66 3.61 -5.31
CA VAL A 332 -11.31 2.99 -6.60
C VAL A 332 -11.02 1.50 -6.43
N ASP A 333 -10.32 1.12 -5.36
CA ASP A 333 -10.03 -0.30 -5.07
C ASP A 333 -11.29 -1.11 -4.76
N LEU A 334 -12.29 -0.50 -4.12
CA LEU A 334 -13.62 -1.08 -3.92
C LEU A 334 -14.36 -1.29 -5.25
N LEU A 335 -14.36 -0.30 -6.14
CA LEU A 335 -14.93 -0.43 -7.50
C LEU A 335 -14.30 -1.62 -8.23
N VAL A 336 -12.97 -1.73 -8.20
CA VAL A 336 -12.26 -2.86 -8.82
C VAL A 336 -12.67 -4.19 -8.19
N ALA A 337 -12.72 -4.26 -6.86
CA ALA A 337 -13.12 -5.48 -6.15
C ALA A 337 -14.54 -5.92 -6.50
N LEU A 338 -15.48 -4.97 -6.64
CA LEU A 338 -16.90 -5.24 -6.90
C LEU A 338 -17.22 -5.51 -8.37
N CYS A 339 -16.66 -4.71 -9.28
CA CYS A 339 -17.10 -4.67 -10.68
C CYS A 339 -16.18 -5.40 -11.65
N ILE A 340 -14.92 -5.67 -11.25
CA ILE A 340 -13.90 -6.24 -12.13
C ILE A 340 -13.45 -7.61 -11.61
N GLU A 341 -13.02 -7.71 -10.35
CA GLU A 341 -12.49 -8.96 -9.80
C GLU A 341 -13.55 -10.05 -9.63
N THR A 342 -14.81 -9.67 -9.39
CA THR A 342 -15.94 -10.62 -9.35
C THR A 342 -16.33 -11.16 -10.72
N ASN A 343 -15.85 -10.55 -11.80
CA ASN A 343 -16.30 -10.82 -13.17
C ASN A 343 -17.84 -10.71 -13.33
N SER A 344 -18.51 -9.94 -12.45
CA SER A 344 -19.95 -9.73 -12.48
C SER A 344 -20.28 -8.24 -12.30
N LEU A 345 -20.22 -7.47 -13.38
CA LEU A 345 -20.82 -6.14 -13.37
C LEU A 345 -22.34 -6.33 -13.28
N SER A 346 -22.99 -5.80 -12.26
CA SER A 346 -24.45 -5.89 -12.11
C SER A 346 -24.98 -4.60 -11.48
N PRO A 347 -26.27 -4.25 -11.65
CA PRO A 347 -26.86 -3.09 -10.98
C PRO A 347 -26.61 -3.11 -9.47
N ARG A 348 -26.69 -4.30 -8.85
CA ARG A 348 -26.42 -4.48 -7.43
C ARG A 348 -24.99 -4.12 -7.02
N CYS A 349 -24.00 -4.41 -7.87
CA CYS A 349 -22.60 -4.04 -7.58
C CYS A 349 -22.41 -2.53 -7.60
N LEU A 350 -23.10 -1.82 -8.50
CA LEU A 350 -23.10 -0.36 -8.55
C LEU A 350 -23.86 0.22 -7.35
N ASP A 351 -25.02 -0.35 -6.98
CA ASP A 351 -25.77 0.06 -5.78
C ASP A 351 -24.91 -0.10 -4.49
N GLN A 352 -24.13 -1.17 -4.39
CA GLN A 352 -23.18 -1.40 -3.30
C GLN A 352 -22.08 -0.32 -3.27
N LEU A 353 -21.51 -0.02 -4.44
CA LEU A 353 -20.45 0.97 -4.57
C LEU A 353 -20.94 2.37 -4.22
N GLU A 354 -22.06 2.80 -4.81
CA GLU A 354 -22.68 4.10 -4.53
C GLU A 354 -23.02 4.28 -3.05
N ALA A 355 -23.65 3.28 -2.43
CA ALA A 355 -23.95 3.34 -1.00
C ALA A 355 -22.67 3.50 -0.13
N ALA A 356 -21.55 2.90 -0.54
CA ALA A 356 -20.27 3.11 0.12
C ALA A 356 -19.67 4.50 -0.17
N MET A 357 -19.80 5.02 -1.39
CA MET A 357 -19.34 6.35 -1.79
C MET A 357 -20.10 7.48 -1.10
N GLU A 358 -21.38 7.29 -0.78
CA GLU A 358 -22.19 8.24 -0.01
C GLU A 358 -21.56 8.58 1.36
N LEU A 359 -20.80 7.65 1.94
CA LEU A 359 -20.09 7.89 3.20
C LEU A 359 -18.93 8.88 3.06
N ARG A 360 -18.40 9.08 1.84
CA ARG A 360 -17.21 9.90 1.54
C ARG A 360 -16.02 9.63 2.47
N HIS A 361 -15.85 8.38 2.91
CA HIS A 361 -14.86 7.97 3.89
C HIS A 361 -13.98 6.83 3.36
N ASP A 362 -12.82 7.19 2.79
CA ASP A 362 -11.91 6.24 2.12
C ASP A 362 -11.49 5.02 2.97
N PRO A 363 -11.24 5.14 4.30
CA PRO A 363 -10.96 3.96 5.14
C PRO A 363 -12.13 2.97 5.21
N SER A 364 -13.38 3.44 5.14
CA SER A 364 -14.56 2.56 5.08
C SER A 364 -14.57 1.78 3.77
N SER A 365 -14.32 2.46 2.64
CA SER A 365 -14.20 1.82 1.33
C SER A 365 -13.11 0.74 1.32
N LYS A 366 -11.96 1.01 1.97
CA LYS A 366 -10.87 0.03 2.13
C LYS A 366 -11.32 -1.23 2.87
N ALA A 367 -12.03 -1.05 3.98
CA ALA A 367 -12.54 -2.17 4.78
C ALA A 367 -13.55 -3.01 3.98
N LEU A 368 -14.48 -2.35 3.29
CA LEU A 368 -15.47 -3.00 2.43
C LEU A 368 -14.84 -3.72 1.24
N ALA A 369 -13.82 -3.15 0.61
CA ALA A 369 -13.08 -3.80 -0.48
C ALA A 369 -12.39 -5.09 0.01
N GLY A 370 -11.80 -5.04 1.21
CA GLY A 370 -11.24 -6.21 1.88
C GLY A 370 -12.30 -7.30 2.11
N LEU A 371 -13.49 -6.92 2.59
CA LEU A 371 -14.61 -7.84 2.83
C LEU A 371 -15.07 -8.52 1.54
N ILE A 372 -15.27 -7.75 0.45
CA ILE A 372 -15.67 -8.30 -0.84
C ILE A 372 -14.68 -9.36 -1.31
N ARG A 373 -13.37 -9.06 -1.25
CA ARG A 373 -12.33 -10.04 -1.61
C ARG A 373 -12.34 -11.26 -0.72
N ALA A 374 -12.54 -11.10 0.59
CA ALA A 374 -12.63 -12.24 1.51
C ALA A 374 -13.84 -13.14 1.21
N ILE A 375 -14.92 -12.57 0.65
CA ILE A 375 -16.13 -13.31 0.29
C ILE A 375 -16.00 -14.00 -1.09
N THR A 376 -15.45 -13.30 -2.08
CA THR A 376 -15.44 -13.74 -3.50
C THR A 376 -14.19 -14.52 -3.89
N SER A 377 -13.04 -14.21 -3.27
CA SER A 377 -11.76 -14.83 -3.59
C SER A 377 -11.30 -15.79 -2.49
N LYS A 378 -10.49 -16.78 -2.86
CA LYS A 378 -9.84 -17.69 -1.91
C LYS A 378 -8.70 -16.96 -1.18
N THR A 379 -9.05 -16.03 -0.29
CA THR A 379 -8.07 -15.36 0.58
C THR A 379 -7.57 -16.29 1.67
N SER A 380 -6.37 -16.01 2.20
CA SER A 380 -5.87 -16.72 3.38
C SER A 380 -6.75 -16.44 4.60
N SER A 381 -6.80 -17.37 5.55
CA SER A 381 -7.56 -17.22 6.80
C SER A 381 -7.24 -15.90 7.52
N SER A 382 -5.96 -15.55 7.63
CA SER A 382 -5.52 -14.29 8.23
C SER A 382 -6.03 -13.04 7.48
N ALA A 383 -6.00 -13.04 6.14
CA ALA A 383 -6.51 -11.92 5.35
C ALA A 383 -8.02 -11.77 5.48
N SER A 384 -8.75 -12.89 5.44
CA SER A 384 -10.20 -12.92 5.69
C SER A 384 -10.54 -12.39 7.09
N THR A 385 -9.80 -12.81 8.11
CA THR A 385 -9.97 -12.35 9.50
C THR A 385 -9.85 -10.84 9.61
N MET A 386 -8.79 -10.27 9.04
CA MET A 386 -8.56 -8.82 9.07
C MET A 386 -9.61 -8.05 8.28
N ALA A 387 -10.07 -8.61 7.15
CA ALA A 387 -11.12 -8.01 6.33
C ALA A 387 -12.45 -7.93 7.09
N PHE A 388 -12.89 -9.03 7.71
CA PHE A 388 -14.10 -9.03 8.54
C PHE A 388 -13.96 -8.12 9.77
N ALA A 389 -12.81 -8.16 10.45
CA ALA A 389 -12.56 -7.31 11.62
C ALA A 389 -12.65 -5.81 11.29
N ALA A 390 -12.19 -5.40 10.11
CA ALA A 390 -12.25 -4.02 9.66
C ALA A 390 -13.63 -3.62 9.13
N ALA A 391 -14.33 -4.51 8.43
CA ALA A 391 -15.59 -4.17 7.76
C ALA A 391 -16.82 -4.23 8.66
N LEU A 392 -16.87 -5.16 9.63
CA LEU A 392 -18.02 -5.29 10.53
C LEU A 392 -18.32 -4.01 11.32
N PRO A 393 -17.34 -3.29 11.90
CA PRO A 393 -17.59 -2.01 12.56
C PRO A 393 -18.22 -0.98 11.62
N VAL A 394 -17.78 -0.92 10.35
CA VAL A 394 -18.35 -0.03 9.33
C VAL A 394 -19.83 -0.38 9.09
N LEU A 395 -20.15 -1.67 8.93
CA LEU A 395 -21.53 -2.13 8.75
C LEU A 395 -22.41 -1.92 9.99
N THR A 396 -21.82 -1.97 11.19
CA THR A 396 -22.51 -1.64 12.44
C THR A 396 -22.86 -0.16 12.51
N ILE A 397 -21.91 0.73 12.17
CA ILE A 397 -22.12 2.20 12.20
C ILE A 397 -23.10 2.66 11.11
N TYR A 398 -23.11 1.99 9.94
CA TYR A 398 -23.92 2.38 8.78
C TYR A 398 -24.91 1.27 8.37
N PRO A 399 -26.11 1.21 8.98
CA PRO A 399 -27.08 0.14 8.77
C PRO A 399 -27.55 -0.04 7.33
N GLN A 400 -27.57 1.04 6.53
CA GLN A 400 -27.93 1.01 5.12
C GLN A 400 -27.00 0.09 4.30
N LEU A 401 -25.73 -0.02 4.69
CA LEU A 401 -24.75 -0.89 4.03
C LEU A 401 -24.99 -2.38 4.32
N ARG A 402 -25.66 -2.73 5.41
CA ARG A 402 -25.90 -4.12 5.82
C ARG A 402 -26.67 -4.89 4.76
N LYS A 403 -27.68 -4.25 4.14
CA LYS A 403 -28.48 -4.86 3.06
C LYS A 403 -27.67 -5.03 1.77
N GLN A 404 -26.70 -4.15 1.55
CA GLN A 404 -25.92 -4.11 0.31
C GLN A 404 -24.78 -5.13 0.34
N PHE A 405 -23.96 -5.15 1.40
CA PHE A 405 -22.70 -5.92 1.45
C PHE A 405 -22.83 -7.38 1.92
N GLY A 406 -24.05 -7.91 2.01
CA GLY A 406 -24.30 -9.34 2.20
C GLY A 406 -25.73 -9.63 2.66
N ALA A 407 -26.26 -10.80 2.32
CA ALA A 407 -27.43 -11.30 3.05
C ALA A 407 -27.00 -11.49 4.50
N VAL A 408 -27.79 -11.02 5.46
CA VAL A 408 -27.48 -11.13 6.90
C VAL A 408 -27.08 -12.56 7.27
N ASN A 409 -27.78 -13.55 6.70
CA ASN A 409 -27.49 -14.98 6.86
C ASN A 409 -26.10 -15.41 6.36
N ASP A 410 -25.60 -14.82 5.27
CA ASP A 410 -24.27 -15.15 4.73
C ASP A 410 -23.16 -14.60 5.60
N LEU A 411 -23.29 -13.36 6.09
CA LEU A 411 -22.34 -12.77 7.03
C LEU A 411 -22.39 -13.51 8.38
N ALA A 412 -23.60 -13.78 8.89
CA ALA A 412 -23.81 -14.55 10.11
C ALA A 412 -23.17 -15.95 10.06
N ARG A 413 -23.11 -16.58 8.88
CA ARG A 413 -22.44 -17.87 8.69
C ARG A 413 -20.92 -17.72 8.50
N ARG A 414 -20.48 -16.83 7.61
CA ARG A 414 -19.08 -16.73 7.20
C ARG A 414 -18.18 -16.12 8.27
N SER A 415 -18.66 -15.14 9.04
CA SER A 415 -17.81 -14.46 10.01
C SER A 415 -17.41 -15.36 11.19
N PRO A 416 -18.31 -16.21 11.77
CA PRO A 416 -17.89 -17.23 12.73
C PRO A 416 -16.94 -18.27 12.15
N THR A 417 -17.12 -18.68 10.89
CA THR A 417 -16.18 -19.58 10.21
C THR A 417 -14.80 -18.93 10.06
N ALA A 418 -14.73 -17.65 9.70
CA ALA A 418 -13.48 -16.91 9.64
C ALA A 418 -12.80 -16.81 11.01
N LEU A 419 -13.56 -16.52 12.08
CA LEU A 419 -13.03 -16.51 13.44
C LEU A 419 -12.50 -17.89 13.83
N SER A 420 -13.29 -18.94 13.66
CA SER A 420 -12.86 -20.32 13.99
C SER A 420 -11.59 -20.72 13.23
N ALA A 421 -11.49 -20.39 11.93
CA ALA A 421 -10.29 -20.64 11.15
C ALA A 421 -9.07 -19.85 11.67
N ALA A 422 -9.27 -18.61 12.11
CA ALA A 422 -8.23 -17.79 12.72
C ALA A 422 -7.76 -18.35 14.07
N GLN A 423 -8.72 -18.79 14.90
CA GLN A 423 -8.47 -19.42 16.19
C GLN A 423 -7.70 -20.73 16.03
N HIS A 424 -8.11 -21.59 15.10
CA HIS A 424 -7.37 -22.82 14.77
C HIS A 424 -5.96 -22.54 14.29
N GLN A 425 -5.78 -21.54 13.42
CA GLN A 425 -4.45 -21.15 12.95
C GLN A 425 -3.58 -20.63 14.10
N PHE A 426 -4.15 -19.84 15.01
CA PHE A 426 -3.46 -19.35 16.19
C PHE A 426 -3.07 -20.50 17.14
N CYS A 427 -3.98 -21.42 17.46
CA CYS A 427 -3.69 -22.60 18.27
C CYS A 427 -2.58 -23.47 17.68
N ARG A 428 -2.59 -23.68 16.36
CA ARG A 428 -1.51 -24.41 15.69
C ARG A 428 -0.17 -23.68 15.84
N SER A 429 -0.16 -22.36 15.66
CA SER A 429 1.03 -21.52 15.86
C SER A 429 1.54 -21.57 17.31
N LEU A 430 0.66 -21.66 18.31
CA LEU A 430 1.03 -21.87 19.71
C LEU A 430 1.65 -23.27 19.92
N ALA A 431 1.05 -24.32 19.35
CA ALA A 431 1.53 -25.69 19.50
C ALA A 431 2.91 -25.92 18.85
N GLU A 432 3.23 -25.18 17.79
CA GLU A 432 4.52 -25.20 17.11
C GLU A 432 5.59 -24.31 17.78
N ASP A 433 5.30 -23.73 18.94
CA ASP A 433 6.15 -22.74 19.64
C ASP A 433 6.50 -21.52 18.77
N ARG A 434 5.59 -21.15 17.87
CA ARG A 434 5.71 -20.03 16.92
C ARG A 434 4.60 -19.01 17.14
N ALA A 435 4.35 -18.66 18.40
CA ALA A 435 3.26 -17.77 18.79
C ALA A 435 3.34 -16.44 18.03
N SER A 436 2.30 -16.11 17.28
CA SER A 436 2.24 -14.86 16.50
C SER A 436 1.31 -13.84 17.15
N GLU A 437 1.89 -12.73 17.63
CA GLU A 437 1.10 -11.61 18.18
C GLU A 437 0.11 -11.07 17.16
N ARG A 438 0.50 -11.00 15.88
CA ARG A 438 -0.37 -10.55 14.79
C ARG A 438 -1.62 -11.43 14.65
N LEU A 439 -1.49 -12.75 14.79
CA LEU A 439 -2.65 -13.65 14.75
C LEU A 439 -3.53 -13.48 15.99
N ALA A 440 -2.94 -13.36 17.18
CA ALA A 440 -3.66 -13.11 18.43
C ALA A 440 -4.50 -11.82 18.35
N VAL A 441 -3.88 -10.73 17.91
CA VAL A 441 -4.54 -9.43 17.71
C VAL A 441 -5.62 -9.52 16.63
N GLY A 442 -5.39 -10.29 15.56
CA GLY A 442 -6.40 -10.51 14.52
C GLY A 442 -7.64 -11.27 15.01
N VAL A 443 -7.43 -12.35 15.79
CA VAL A 443 -8.52 -13.11 16.44
C VAL A 443 -9.31 -12.20 17.36
N LEU A 444 -8.62 -11.42 18.20
CA LEU A 444 -9.28 -10.52 19.13
C LEU A 444 -10.04 -9.40 18.42
N ALA A 445 -9.43 -8.78 17.40
CA ALA A 445 -10.07 -7.72 16.62
C ALA A 445 -11.35 -8.22 15.95
N LEU A 446 -11.31 -9.40 15.32
CA LEU A 446 -12.50 -10.01 14.71
C LEU A 446 -13.54 -10.40 15.78
N GLY A 447 -13.12 -11.02 16.88
CA GLY A 447 -14.02 -11.40 17.96
C GLY A 447 -14.74 -10.21 18.59
N ASN A 448 -14.01 -9.11 18.83
CA ASN A 448 -14.60 -7.86 19.28
C ASN A 448 -15.54 -7.25 18.23
N ALA A 449 -15.15 -7.24 16.95
CA ALA A 449 -16.01 -6.74 15.88
C ALA A 449 -17.34 -7.53 15.80
N LEU A 450 -17.30 -8.85 16.00
CA LEU A 450 -18.48 -9.72 16.05
C LEU A 450 -19.33 -9.47 17.29
N LEU A 451 -18.69 -9.25 18.45
CA LEU A 451 -19.40 -8.91 19.67
C LEU A 451 -20.19 -7.61 19.53
N HIS A 452 -19.65 -6.61 18.83
CA HIS A 452 -20.31 -5.33 18.59
C HIS A 452 -21.28 -5.34 17.40
N ALA A 453 -21.27 -6.39 16.57
CA ALA A 453 -22.24 -6.58 15.50
C ALA A 453 -23.52 -7.25 16.04
N ASP A 454 -24.21 -6.56 16.95
CA ASP A 454 -25.43 -7.01 17.64
C ASP A 454 -26.53 -7.51 16.70
N TRP A 455 -26.66 -6.87 15.53
CA TRP A 455 -27.60 -7.25 14.47
C TRP A 455 -27.36 -8.63 13.85
N LEU A 456 -26.22 -9.29 14.13
CA LEU A 456 -25.97 -10.68 13.75
C LEU A 456 -26.31 -11.68 14.86
N HIS A 457 -26.51 -11.21 16.10
CA HIS A 457 -26.63 -12.08 17.29
C HIS A 457 -27.90 -12.94 17.25
N GLU A 458 -28.95 -12.47 16.59
CA GLU A 458 -30.21 -13.22 16.38
C GLU A 458 -30.00 -14.54 15.60
N HIS A 459 -28.91 -14.63 14.84
CA HIS A 459 -28.58 -15.80 14.03
C HIS A 459 -27.58 -16.74 14.72
N TRP A 460 -27.15 -16.44 15.94
CA TRP A 460 -26.12 -17.17 16.66
C TRP A 460 -26.65 -17.80 17.95
N GLN A 461 -26.02 -18.89 18.36
CA GLN A 461 -26.34 -19.54 19.63
C GLN A 461 -25.87 -18.67 20.82
N PRO A 462 -26.62 -18.59 21.93
CA PRO A 462 -26.21 -17.82 23.12
C PRO A 462 -24.83 -18.20 23.66
N ALA A 463 -24.46 -19.48 23.54
CA ALA A 463 -23.13 -19.97 23.93
C ALA A 463 -21.99 -19.31 23.13
N TYR A 464 -22.19 -19.07 21.83
CA TYR A 464 -21.22 -18.40 20.97
C TYR A 464 -21.05 -16.93 21.39
N ILE A 465 -22.15 -16.23 21.66
CA ILE A 465 -22.14 -14.84 22.12
C ILE A 465 -21.42 -14.73 23.48
N ASN A 466 -21.70 -15.65 24.41
CA ASN A 466 -21.01 -15.68 25.70
C ASN A 466 -19.51 -15.97 25.55
N MET A 467 -19.09 -16.80 24.60
CA MET A 467 -17.67 -16.97 24.28
C MET A 467 -17.06 -15.65 23.78
N LEU A 468 -17.72 -14.89 22.90
CA LEU A 468 -17.23 -13.59 22.44
C LEU A 468 -17.08 -12.58 23.59
N ARG A 469 -18.03 -12.56 24.54
CA ARG A 469 -17.95 -11.72 25.76
C ARG A 469 -16.79 -12.10 26.69
N ASN A 470 -16.35 -13.36 26.62
CA ASN A 470 -15.26 -13.90 27.41
C ASN A 470 -13.90 -13.77 26.70
N LEU A 471 -13.79 -13.03 25.59
CA LEU A 471 -12.48 -12.76 24.99
C LEU A 471 -11.63 -11.87 25.92
N PRO A 472 -10.31 -12.10 26.01
CA PRO A 472 -9.42 -11.27 26.84
C PRO A 472 -9.25 -9.89 26.22
N THR A 473 -8.81 -8.91 27.02
CA THR A 473 -8.54 -7.57 26.47
C THR A 473 -7.29 -7.56 25.58
N GLU A 474 -7.13 -6.53 24.74
CA GLU A 474 -5.92 -6.39 23.89
C GLU A 474 -4.67 -6.23 24.75
N ARG A 475 -4.80 -5.47 25.84
CA ARG A 475 -3.74 -5.28 26.83
C ARG A 475 -3.33 -6.60 27.48
N GLU A 476 -4.28 -7.37 28.01
CA GLU A 476 -3.98 -8.70 28.58
C GLU A 476 -3.31 -9.61 27.56
N THR A 477 -3.81 -9.62 26.33
CA THR A 477 -3.26 -10.46 25.26
C THR A 477 -1.80 -10.11 24.98
N LYS A 478 -1.50 -8.81 24.84
CA LYS A 478 -0.13 -8.32 24.64
C LYS A 478 0.77 -8.65 25.83
N GLU A 479 0.31 -8.42 27.05
CA GLU A 479 1.05 -8.75 28.28
C GLU A 479 1.39 -10.25 28.32
N LYS A 480 0.43 -11.12 27.99
CA LYS A 480 0.64 -12.57 27.93
C LYS A 480 1.59 -13.00 26.81
N MET A 481 1.51 -12.39 25.62
CA MET A 481 2.46 -12.66 24.53
C MET A 481 3.89 -12.22 24.90
N VAL A 482 4.05 -11.07 25.56
CA VAL A 482 5.35 -10.61 26.07
C VAL A 482 5.88 -11.56 27.15
N MET A 483 5.02 -12.00 28.07
CA MET A 483 5.39 -13.01 29.07
C MET A 483 5.82 -14.32 28.41
N LEU A 484 5.12 -14.76 27.36
CA LEU A 484 5.45 -15.98 26.62
C LEU A 484 6.85 -15.93 26.00
N ASN A 485 7.21 -14.78 25.43
CA ASN A 485 8.51 -14.57 24.78
C ASN A 485 9.66 -14.39 25.77
N ASN A 486 9.40 -13.82 26.95
CA ASN A 486 10.44 -13.47 27.91
C ASN A 486 10.63 -14.50 29.03
N THR A 487 9.68 -15.42 29.22
CA THR A 487 9.75 -16.37 30.34
C THR A 487 10.73 -17.50 30.05
N HIS A 488 11.60 -17.76 31.03
CA HIS A 488 12.51 -18.91 31.03
C HIS A 488 11.93 -20.10 31.83
N SER A 489 10.82 -19.86 32.53
CA SER A 489 10.13 -20.88 33.33
C SER A 489 9.17 -21.68 32.46
N HIS A 490 9.44 -22.99 32.33
CA HIS A 490 8.58 -23.92 31.58
C HIS A 490 7.14 -23.97 32.12
N ALA A 491 6.96 -23.95 33.44
CA ALA A 491 5.64 -23.94 34.07
C ALA A 491 4.85 -22.64 33.74
N THR A 492 5.53 -21.49 33.75
CA THR A 492 4.93 -20.21 33.36
C THR A 492 4.57 -20.21 31.87
N LYS A 493 5.46 -20.74 31.03
CA LYS A 493 5.22 -20.90 29.59
C LYS A 493 3.96 -21.73 29.32
N ILE A 494 3.83 -22.90 29.97
CA ILE A 494 2.62 -23.74 29.84
C ILE A 494 1.37 -22.99 30.29
N SER A 495 1.39 -22.32 31.45
CA SER A 495 0.22 -21.57 31.96
C SER A 495 -0.21 -20.45 31.01
N VAL A 496 0.75 -19.73 30.42
CA VAL A 496 0.47 -18.67 29.45
C VAL A 496 -0.07 -19.26 28.14
N LEU A 497 0.49 -20.36 27.66
CA LEU A 497 0.00 -21.08 26.47
C LEU A 497 -1.42 -21.59 26.67
N ASP A 498 -1.73 -22.19 27.83
CA ASP A 498 -3.06 -22.70 28.17
C ASP A 498 -4.10 -21.56 28.26
N PHE A 499 -3.72 -20.44 28.88
CA PHE A 499 -4.55 -19.24 28.90
C PHE A 499 -4.86 -18.74 27.49
N LEU A 500 -3.84 -18.59 26.63
CA LEU A 500 -4.03 -18.09 25.26
C LEU A 500 -4.84 -19.08 24.41
N ALA A 501 -4.58 -20.39 24.52
CA ALA A 501 -5.32 -21.43 23.82
C ALA A 501 -6.79 -21.50 24.27
N THR A 502 -7.05 -21.35 25.57
CA THR A 502 -8.41 -21.41 26.11
C THR A 502 -9.21 -20.14 25.79
N ARG A 503 -8.61 -18.96 25.98
CA ARG A 503 -9.31 -17.67 25.87
C ARG A 503 -9.39 -17.14 24.44
N LEU A 504 -8.36 -17.33 23.61
CA LEU A 504 -8.36 -16.91 22.22
C LEU A 504 -8.59 -18.07 21.26
N GLY A 505 -8.09 -19.26 21.58
CA GLY A 505 -8.10 -20.42 20.70
C GLY A 505 -9.44 -21.13 20.50
N GLY A 506 -10.50 -20.70 21.18
CA GLY A 506 -11.85 -21.19 20.95
C GLY A 506 -12.14 -22.58 21.53
N ALA A 507 -11.39 -23.03 22.55
CA ALA A 507 -11.56 -24.35 23.18
C ALA A 507 -13.00 -24.67 23.66
N LEU A 508 -13.84 -23.64 23.85
CA LEU A 508 -15.27 -23.77 24.18
C LEU A 508 -16.16 -24.21 23.00
N LEU A 509 -15.71 -24.05 21.74
CA LEU A 509 -16.50 -24.36 20.54
C LEU A 509 -16.32 -25.80 20.04
N SER A 510 -15.19 -26.45 20.36
CA SER A 510 -14.88 -27.80 19.91
C SER A 510 -15.80 -28.88 20.49
N SER A 511 -16.60 -28.56 21.51
CA SER A 511 -17.60 -29.48 22.08
C SER A 511 -19.03 -29.23 21.58
N SER A 512 -19.28 -28.21 20.74
CA SER A 512 -20.65 -27.70 20.50
C SER A 512 -21.04 -27.47 19.04
N PHE A 513 -20.19 -27.82 18.06
CA PHE A 513 -20.64 -27.86 16.65
C PHE A 513 -21.22 -29.24 16.28
N PRO A 514 -22.49 -29.33 15.85
CA PRO A 514 -23.08 -30.57 15.36
C PRO A 514 -22.55 -30.81 13.94
N THR A 515 -21.47 -31.58 13.80
CA THR A 515 -21.20 -32.26 12.53
C THR A 515 -22.31 -33.28 12.28
N THR A 516 -22.95 -33.13 11.12
CA THR A 516 -23.95 -33.99 10.48
C THR A 516 -23.83 -35.49 10.81
N PRO A 517 -24.97 -36.21 10.92
CA PRO A 517 -25.02 -37.58 11.40
C PRO A 517 -24.47 -38.54 10.35
N SER A 518 -23.37 -39.23 10.67
CA SER A 518 -23.02 -40.47 10.00
C SER A 518 -23.74 -41.61 10.72
N PRO A 519 -24.62 -42.38 10.05
CA PRO A 519 -25.32 -43.48 10.67
C PRO A 519 -24.42 -44.72 10.70
N LEU A 520 -24.77 -45.65 11.60
CA LEU A 520 -24.28 -47.02 11.73
C LEU A 520 -23.05 -47.22 12.63
N SER A 521 -23.34 -47.30 13.93
CA SER A 521 -22.95 -48.49 14.72
C SER A 521 -23.90 -48.62 15.92
N PRO A 522 -24.62 -49.75 16.06
CA PRO A 522 -25.42 -50.01 17.24
C PRO A 522 -24.57 -50.59 18.36
N SER A 523 -25.13 -50.55 19.57
CA SER A 523 -24.77 -51.31 20.79
C SER A 523 -23.55 -50.87 21.61
N SER A 524 -23.84 -50.09 22.66
CA SER A 524 -23.59 -50.50 24.06
C SER A 524 -24.50 -49.71 25.01
N PRO A 525 -25.55 -50.33 25.59
CA PRO A 525 -26.31 -49.73 26.69
C PRO A 525 -25.58 -50.04 28.00
N GLY A 526 -25.05 -49.02 28.70
CA GLY A 526 -24.59 -49.23 30.07
C GLY A 526 -23.45 -48.37 30.61
N ALA A 527 -22.94 -47.38 29.87
CA ALA A 527 -21.97 -46.44 30.43
C ALA A 527 -22.60 -45.04 30.47
N THR A 528 -23.10 -44.65 31.64
CA THR A 528 -23.27 -43.23 31.99
C THR A 528 -21.92 -42.54 31.80
N PRO A 529 -21.77 -41.58 30.87
CA PRO A 529 -20.60 -40.74 30.85
C PRO A 529 -20.76 -39.75 31.99
N THR A 530 -20.26 -40.13 33.16
CA THR A 530 -19.96 -39.15 34.21
C THR A 530 -18.77 -38.35 33.71
N THR A 531 -19.05 -37.38 32.85
CA THR A 531 -18.10 -36.33 32.48
C THR A 531 -17.73 -35.64 33.79
N PRO A 532 -16.45 -35.57 34.17
CA PRO A 532 -16.05 -34.73 35.29
C PRO A 532 -16.33 -33.29 34.83
N LEU A 533 -17.48 -32.76 35.24
CA LEU A 533 -17.68 -31.32 35.33
C LEU A 533 -16.58 -30.83 36.26
N LEU A 534 -15.50 -30.32 35.66
CA LEU A 534 -14.59 -29.44 36.36
C LEU A 534 -15.47 -28.42 37.09
N PRO A 535 -15.34 -28.29 38.41
CA PRO A 535 -16.17 -27.37 39.16
C PRO A 535 -16.00 -26.01 38.50
N VAL A 536 -17.11 -25.42 38.07
CA VAL A 536 -17.14 -23.99 37.78
C VAL A 536 -16.65 -23.35 39.05
N VAL A 537 -15.38 -22.92 39.05
CA VAL A 537 -14.83 -22.08 40.10
C VAL A 537 -15.61 -20.80 39.97
N THR A 538 -16.73 -20.71 40.69
CA THR A 538 -17.38 -19.44 41.00
C THR A 538 -16.33 -18.66 41.77
N GLU A 539 -15.56 -17.85 41.05
CA GLU A 539 -14.62 -16.93 41.66
C GLU A 539 -15.43 -16.02 42.58
N ASP A 540 -15.10 -16.10 43.87
CA ASP A 540 -15.78 -15.37 44.93
C ASP A 540 -15.85 -13.87 44.59
N PRO A 541 -17.04 -13.23 44.64
CA PRO A 541 -17.22 -11.83 44.24
C PRO A 541 -16.27 -10.85 44.92
N ILE A 542 -15.69 -11.22 46.08
CA ILE A 542 -14.69 -10.41 46.77
C ILE A 542 -13.46 -10.11 45.90
N TRP A 543 -13.11 -10.97 44.95
CA TRP A 543 -11.96 -10.76 44.05
C TRP A 543 -12.13 -9.57 43.12
N TYR A 544 -13.39 -9.21 42.85
CA TYR A 544 -13.80 -8.11 41.97
C TYR A 544 -14.27 -6.87 42.73
N SER A 545 -14.33 -6.94 44.07
CA SER A 545 -14.66 -5.80 44.90
C SER A 545 -13.62 -4.67 44.75
N GLN A 546 -14.11 -3.43 44.76
CA GLN A 546 -13.27 -2.25 44.80
C GLN A 546 -12.69 -2.11 46.21
N LEU A 547 -11.37 -2.26 46.33
CA LEU A 547 -10.62 -2.15 47.57
C LEU A 547 -9.69 -0.93 47.48
N ASP A 548 -9.44 -0.27 48.61
CA ASP A 548 -8.39 0.76 48.70
C ASP A 548 -6.99 0.20 48.41
N ILE A 549 -5.99 1.09 48.44
CA ILE A 549 -4.61 0.80 48.04
C ILE A 549 -4.00 -0.28 48.95
N GLU A 550 -4.17 -0.16 50.27
CA GLU A 550 -3.66 -1.11 51.25
C GLU A 550 -4.30 -2.50 51.11
N ARG A 551 -5.63 -2.58 51.04
CA ARG A 551 -6.37 -3.85 50.90
C ARG A 551 -6.18 -4.47 49.52
N SER A 552 -6.00 -3.66 48.48
CA SER A 552 -5.59 -4.13 47.15
C SER A 552 -4.17 -4.69 47.13
N ALA A 553 -3.23 -4.09 47.89
CA ALA A 553 -1.88 -4.63 48.05
C ALA A 553 -1.92 -5.97 48.81
N LEU A 554 -2.68 -6.06 49.90
CA LEU A 554 -2.93 -7.30 50.62
C LEU A 554 -3.52 -8.39 49.69
N ARG A 555 -4.54 -8.05 48.90
CA ARG A 555 -5.16 -8.95 47.90
C ARG A 555 -4.14 -9.50 46.91
N ARG A 556 -3.23 -8.65 46.41
CA ARG A 556 -2.16 -9.08 45.51
C ARG A 556 -1.17 -10.00 46.19
N LEU A 557 -0.79 -9.72 47.45
CA LEU A 557 0.13 -10.58 48.20
C LEU A 557 -0.49 -11.95 48.48
N LEU A 558 -1.73 -12.00 48.99
CA LEU A 558 -2.39 -13.28 49.29
C LEU A 558 -2.71 -14.13 48.05
N ARG A 559 -2.80 -13.52 46.85
CA ARG A 559 -2.84 -14.23 45.55
C ARG A 559 -1.46 -14.52 44.95
N GLY A 560 -0.41 -13.93 45.50
CA GLY A 560 0.93 -13.94 44.95
C GLY A 560 1.59 -15.32 45.04
N THR A 561 2.69 -15.47 44.30
CA THR A 561 3.46 -16.73 44.22
C THR A 561 4.02 -17.19 45.57
N ALA A 562 4.18 -16.28 46.54
CA ALA A 562 4.61 -16.59 47.89
C ALA A 562 3.59 -17.46 48.68
N PHE A 563 2.33 -17.52 48.24
CA PHE A 563 1.23 -18.15 48.98
C PHE A 563 0.40 -19.11 48.12
N GLN A 564 1.01 -19.77 47.12
CA GLN A 564 0.31 -20.68 46.19
C GLN A 564 -0.42 -21.86 46.86
N HIS A 565 -0.08 -22.17 48.11
CA HIS A 565 -0.66 -23.28 48.86
C HIS A 565 -1.80 -22.84 49.80
N LEU A 566 -2.02 -21.53 49.99
CA LEU A 566 -3.15 -21.04 50.78
C LEU A 566 -4.47 -21.42 50.11
N SER A 567 -5.36 -22.06 50.86
CA SER A 567 -6.70 -22.35 50.36
C SER A 567 -7.45 -21.06 50.05
N SER A 568 -8.20 -21.04 48.94
CA SER A 568 -9.03 -19.89 48.54
C SER A 568 -9.93 -19.39 49.67
N SER A 569 -10.44 -20.31 50.51
CA SER A 569 -11.29 -20.00 51.67
C SER A 569 -10.59 -19.12 52.72
N ILE A 570 -9.31 -19.38 53.00
CA ILE A 570 -8.52 -18.60 53.97
C ILE A 570 -8.27 -17.21 53.40
N THR A 571 -7.93 -17.13 52.11
CA THR A 571 -7.64 -15.85 51.47
C THR A 571 -8.88 -14.96 51.38
N THR A 572 -10.03 -15.53 50.97
CA THR A 572 -11.32 -14.84 51.01
C THR A 572 -11.64 -14.37 52.43
N ALA A 573 -11.49 -15.22 53.46
CA ALA A 573 -11.78 -14.85 54.84
C ALA A 573 -10.89 -13.71 55.36
N CYS A 574 -9.60 -13.71 55.00
CA CYS A 574 -8.67 -12.64 55.37
C CYS A 574 -9.00 -11.33 54.66
N LEU A 575 -9.37 -11.38 53.38
CA LEU A 575 -9.76 -10.19 52.63
C LEU A 575 -11.09 -9.62 53.12
N ASN A 576 -12.08 -10.47 53.40
CA ASN A 576 -13.35 -10.04 54.00
C ASN A 576 -13.11 -9.38 55.35
N GLN A 577 -12.28 -10.02 56.20
CA GLN A 577 -11.95 -9.45 57.49
C GLN A 577 -11.18 -8.13 57.36
N SER A 578 -10.30 -7.99 56.37
CA SER A 578 -9.52 -6.76 56.19
C SER A 578 -10.37 -5.51 56.01
N LEU A 579 -11.59 -5.66 55.47
CA LEU A 579 -12.56 -4.57 55.33
C LEU A 579 -13.03 -4.00 56.69
N ALA A 580 -13.02 -4.82 57.74
CA ALA A 580 -13.44 -4.44 59.09
C ALA A 580 -12.26 -4.00 60.00
N GLU A 581 -11.03 -4.15 59.54
CA GLU A 581 -9.82 -3.85 60.32
C GLU A 581 -9.27 -2.45 60.03
N PRO A 582 -8.55 -1.81 60.96
CA PRO A 582 -7.95 -0.51 60.73
C PRO A 582 -6.79 -0.57 59.72
N ASP A 583 -6.63 0.48 58.91
CA ASP A 583 -5.60 0.54 57.86
C ASP A 583 -4.17 0.36 58.39
N THR A 584 -3.91 0.78 59.63
CA THR A 584 -2.62 0.59 60.29
C THR A 584 -2.27 -0.88 60.48
N LEU A 585 -3.26 -1.72 60.80
CA LEU A 585 -3.10 -3.17 60.91
C LEU A 585 -2.83 -3.77 59.52
N ILE A 586 -3.64 -3.40 58.52
CA ILE A 586 -3.54 -3.94 57.16
C ILE A 586 -2.20 -3.58 56.51
N ARG A 587 -1.77 -2.33 56.65
CA ARG A 587 -0.49 -1.86 56.13
C ARG A 587 0.68 -2.66 56.71
N GLU A 588 0.66 -2.91 58.01
CA GLU A 588 1.74 -3.61 58.68
C GLU A 588 1.74 -5.12 58.39
N ILE A 589 0.56 -5.77 58.32
CA ILE A 589 0.45 -7.15 57.84
C ILE A 589 1.01 -7.25 56.42
N THR A 590 0.56 -6.37 55.51
CA THR A 590 1.02 -6.32 54.11
C THR A 590 2.53 -6.15 54.02
N ARG A 591 3.13 -5.30 54.87
CA ARG A 591 4.57 -5.07 54.93
C ARG A 591 5.34 -6.29 55.41
N ILE A 592 4.80 -7.06 56.35
CA ILE A 592 5.46 -8.24 56.92
C ILE A 592 5.39 -9.43 55.96
N ILE A 593 4.27 -9.65 55.29
CA ILE A 593 4.03 -10.87 54.48
C ILE A 593 4.57 -10.80 53.04
N VAL A 594 5.46 -9.86 52.73
CA VAL A 594 6.02 -9.68 51.38
C VAL A 594 6.88 -10.88 50.96
N ASP A 595 7.62 -11.46 51.91
CA ASP A 595 8.56 -12.54 51.64
C ASP A 595 8.06 -13.90 52.14
N ASN A 596 8.50 -14.98 51.48
CA ASN A 596 8.15 -16.34 51.88
C ASN A 596 9.27 -16.99 52.73
N THR A 597 9.56 -16.47 53.93
CA THR A 597 10.61 -16.98 54.84
C THR A 597 10.10 -17.35 56.23
N ASP A 598 10.85 -18.17 56.98
CA ASP A 598 10.55 -18.48 58.39
C ASP A 598 10.45 -17.21 59.25
N GLN A 599 11.29 -16.20 58.94
CA GLN A 599 11.33 -14.93 59.66
C GLN A 599 10.04 -14.12 59.52
N VAL A 600 9.30 -14.28 58.41
CA VAL A 600 7.99 -13.63 58.23
C VAL A 600 6.97 -14.17 59.22
N CYS A 601 6.95 -15.49 59.46
CA CYS A 601 6.07 -16.07 60.48
C CYS A 601 6.44 -15.57 61.89
N VAL A 602 7.73 -15.45 62.20
CA VAL A 602 8.22 -14.89 63.47
C VAL A 602 7.78 -13.43 63.65
N ASN A 603 8.03 -12.59 62.65
CA ASN A 603 7.70 -11.17 62.66
C ASN A 603 6.19 -10.94 62.75
N LEU A 604 5.40 -11.69 61.98
CA LEU A 604 3.94 -11.61 61.99
C LEU A 604 3.38 -12.04 63.35
N THR A 605 3.93 -13.11 63.94
CA THR A 605 3.55 -13.54 65.29
C THR A 605 3.80 -12.45 66.33
N ILE A 606 5.01 -11.89 66.36
CA ILE A 606 5.39 -10.84 67.33
C ILE A 606 4.50 -9.60 67.14
N PHE A 607 4.24 -9.21 65.90
CA PHE A 607 3.38 -8.08 65.58
C PHE A 607 1.94 -8.31 66.07
N LEU A 608 1.32 -9.45 65.71
CA LEU A 608 -0.05 -9.78 66.11
C LEU A 608 -0.19 -9.93 67.63
N GLY A 609 0.80 -10.53 68.30
CA GLY A 609 0.78 -10.66 69.76
C GLY A 609 0.92 -9.32 70.49
N LYS A 610 1.75 -8.40 69.95
CA LYS A 610 1.81 -7.01 70.44
C LYS A 610 0.52 -6.25 70.18
N TRP A 611 -0.09 -6.43 69.02
CA TRP A 611 -1.38 -5.81 68.67
C TRP A 611 -2.49 -6.22 69.65
N ILE A 612 -2.56 -7.50 70.01
CA ILE A 612 -3.48 -8.02 71.03
C ILE A 612 -3.20 -7.34 72.39
N ALA A 613 -1.92 -7.18 72.77
CA ALA A 613 -1.55 -6.60 74.05
C ALA A 613 -1.75 -5.07 74.13
N SER A 614 -1.59 -4.34 73.02
CA SER A 614 -1.71 -2.88 72.97
C SER A 614 -3.14 -2.39 72.75
N SER A 615 -4.06 -3.26 72.33
CA SER A 615 -5.45 -2.91 72.10
C SER A 615 -6.17 -2.72 73.44
N SER A 616 -6.24 -1.48 73.90
CA SER A 616 -6.86 -1.06 75.17
C SER A 616 -8.34 -1.44 75.33
N SER A 617 -8.99 -1.89 74.26
CA SER A 617 -10.38 -2.37 74.22
C SER A 617 -10.55 -3.89 74.30
N GLY A 618 -9.48 -4.67 74.57
CA GLY A 618 -9.57 -6.13 74.57
C GLY A 618 -9.85 -6.71 73.18
N GLY A 619 -9.41 -6.02 72.14
CA GLY A 619 -9.62 -6.39 70.74
C GLY A 619 -9.19 -7.83 70.47
N LYS A 620 -10.18 -8.71 70.25
CA LYS A 620 -9.92 -10.09 69.86
C LYS A 620 -9.40 -10.09 68.43
N LEU A 621 -8.17 -10.56 68.24
CA LEU A 621 -7.66 -10.86 66.91
C LEU A 621 -8.64 -11.82 66.21
N HIS A 622 -9.07 -11.44 65.00
CA HIS A 622 -9.99 -12.26 64.23
C HIS A 622 -9.36 -13.60 63.81
N GLU A 623 -10.17 -14.65 63.72
CA GLU A 623 -9.70 -16.02 63.50
C GLU A 623 -9.04 -16.22 62.13
N SER A 624 -9.43 -15.42 61.13
CA SER A 624 -8.82 -15.46 59.80
C SER A 624 -7.31 -15.18 59.84
N TRP A 625 -6.87 -14.21 60.66
CA TRP A 625 -5.44 -13.88 60.81
C TRP A 625 -4.66 -14.97 61.54
N ARG A 626 -5.29 -15.61 62.54
CA ARG A 626 -4.72 -16.79 63.21
C ARG A 626 -4.54 -17.93 62.22
N THR A 627 -5.58 -18.20 61.43
CA THR A 627 -5.59 -19.29 60.46
C THR A 627 -4.57 -19.05 59.36
N LEU A 628 -4.44 -17.81 58.87
CA LEU A 628 -3.40 -17.42 57.92
C LEU A 628 -2.00 -17.68 58.47
N LEU A 629 -1.68 -17.17 59.67
CA LEU A 629 -0.36 -17.36 60.28
C LEU A 629 -0.07 -18.85 60.55
N LEU A 630 -1.05 -19.60 61.05
CA LEU A 630 -0.88 -21.03 61.32
C LEU A 630 -0.64 -21.82 60.03
N GLN A 631 -1.38 -21.51 58.97
CA GLN A 631 -1.18 -22.13 57.66
C GLN A 631 0.20 -21.77 57.09
N MET A 632 0.61 -20.50 57.17
CA MET A 632 1.95 -20.06 56.75
C MET A 632 3.07 -20.77 57.51
N MET A 633 2.87 -21.10 58.80
CA MET A 633 3.82 -21.86 59.60
C MET A 633 3.86 -23.34 59.21
N ARG A 634 2.70 -23.95 58.91
CA ARG A 634 2.57 -25.35 58.50
C ARG A 634 3.07 -25.64 57.08
N GLU A 635 2.99 -24.66 56.20
CA GLU A 635 3.51 -24.76 54.83
C GLU A 635 5.04 -24.58 54.75
N ARG A 636 5.71 -24.25 55.87
CA ARG A 636 7.17 -24.22 55.90
C ARG A 636 7.75 -25.62 55.75
N PRO A 637 8.94 -25.75 55.12
CA PRO A 637 9.66 -27.02 55.12
C PRO A 637 9.80 -27.54 56.56
N PRO A 638 9.68 -28.87 56.77
CA PRO A 638 9.80 -29.48 58.09
C PRO A 638 11.04 -28.98 58.83
N GLY A 639 10.92 -28.81 60.15
CA GLY A 639 11.99 -28.32 61.01
C GLY A 639 12.09 -26.79 61.12
N MET A 640 10.98 -26.06 60.91
CA MET A 640 10.91 -24.61 61.13
C MET A 640 11.32 -24.25 62.56
N LEU A 641 10.85 -25.00 63.55
CA LEU A 641 11.17 -24.77 64.97
C LEU A 641 12.69 -24.83 65.22
N GLU A 642 13.38 -25.81 64.64
CA GLU A 642 14.83 -25.96 64.75
C GLU A 642 15.56 -24.81 64.03
N ARG A 643 15.09 -24.37 62.87
CA ARG A 643 15.70 -23.24 62.14
C ARG A 643 15.54 -21.93 62.90
N CYS A 644 14.34 -21.63 63.40
CA CYS A 644 14.10 -20.48 64.28
C CYS A 644 14.91 -20.61 65.58
N GLY A 645 14.94 -21.80 66.18
CA GLY A 645 15.71 -22.12 67.36
C GLY A 645 17.20 -21.95 67.13
N ASN A 646 17.74 -22.14 65.94
CA ASN A 646 19.13 -21.84 65.66
C ASN A 646 19.37 -20.34 65.42
N GLN A 647 18.53 -19.72 64.58
CA GLN A 647 18.76 -18.37 64.04
C GLN A 647 18.40 -17.23 65.00
N LEU A 648 17.37 -17.37 65.83
CA LEU A 648 16.88 -16.27 66.68
C LEU A 648 17.79 -16.01 67.89
N THR A 649 17.95 -14.74 68.28
CA THR A 649 18.59 -14.40 69.57
C THR A 649 17.69 -14.85 70.73
N LEU A 650 18.25 -15.01 71.94
CA LEU A 650 17.45 -15.40 73.12
C LEU A 650 16.26 -14.46 73.34
N SER A 651 16.47 -13.14 73.26
CA SER A 651 15.41 -12.15 73.44
C SER A 651 14.31 -12.24 72.37
N THR A 652 14.69 -12.45 71.12
CA THR A 652 13.73 -12.59 70.02
C THR A 652 12.98 -13.92 70.10
N TRP A 653 13.66 -14.98 70.52
CA TRP A 653 13.07 -16.30 70.79
C TRP A 653 12.02 -16.23 71.89
N GLU A 654 12.36 -15.68 73.05
CA GLU A 654 11.43 -15.54 74.18
C GLU A 654 10.23 -14.65 73.79
N SER A 655 10.48 -13.54 73.08
CA SER A 655 9.42 -12.71 72.54
C SER A 655 8.54 -13.48 71.56
N TRP A 656 9.11 -14.30 70.68
CA TRP A 656 8.33 -15.06 69.71
C TRP A 656 7.44 -16.11 70.39
N VAL A 657 7.99 -16.87 71.35
CA VAL A 657 7.25 -17.89 72.11
C VAL A 657 6.11 -17.27 72.92
N ASP A 658 6.36 -16.18 73.65
CA ASP A 658 5.32 -15.47 74.40
C ASP A 658 4.20 -14.96 73.48
N ASN A 659 4.56 -14.40 72.33
CA ASN A 659 3.55 -13.91 71.37
C ASN A 659 2.81 -15.06 70.65
N LEU A 660 3.43 -16.23 70.43
CA LEU A 660 2.71 -17.42 69.94
C LEU A 660 1.60 -17.82 70.92
N THR A 661 1.92 -17.91 72.21
CA THR A 661 0.96 -18.23 73.27
C THR A 661 -0.16 -17.19 73.34
N ARG A 662 0.13 -15.89 73.15
CA ARG A 662 -0.89 -14.84 73.10
C ARG A 662 -1.79 -14.94 71.87
N VAL A 663 -1.23 -15.26 70.70
CA VAL A 663 -2.00 -15.32 69.44
C VAL A 663 -2.88 -16.56 69.40
N PHE A 664 -2.38 -17.72 69.84
CA PHE A 664 -3.04 -19.01 69.65
C PHE A 664 -3.52 -19.70 70.93
N GLY A 665 -3.11 -19.25 72.12
CA GLY A 665 -3.19 -20.08 73.33
C GLY A 665 -2.40 -21.37 73.10
N ASP A 666 -2.95 -22.52 73.50
CA ASP A 666 -2.32 -23.83 73.29
C ASP A 666 -2.53 -24.40 71.86
N LYS A 667 -3.30 -23.71 71.00
CA LYS A 667 -3.67 -24.21 69.66
C LYS A 667 -2.54 -24.19 68.63
N HIS A 668 -1.40 -23.56 68.94
CA HIS A 668 -0.22 -23.57 68.07
C HIS A 668 0.58 -24.87 68.19
N LEU A 669 0.26 -25.70 69.18
CA LEU A 669 0.91 -27.00 69.39
C LEU A 669 0.30 -28.05 68.46
N ASP A 670 1.17 -28.88 67.89
CA ASP A 670 0.74 -30.03 67.10
C ASP A 670 0.09 -31.07 68.02
N VAL A 671 -1.13 -31.51 67.69
CA VAL A 671 -1.82 -32.57 68.45
C VAL A 671 -1.11 -33.90 68.17
N VAL A 672 -0.42 -34.43 69.17
CA VAL A 672 0.31 -35.68 69.06
C VAL A 672 -0.67 -36.85 69.10
N GLY A 673 -1.06 -37.35 67.93
CA GLY A 673 -1.69 -38.67 67.76
C GLY A 673 -0.65 -39.68 67.23
N ASP A 674 -0.50 -40.81 67.92
CA ASP A 674 0.24 -42.01 67.49
C ASP A 674 1.71 -41.84 67.05
N GLY A 675 2.49 -41.00 67.74
CA GLY A 675 3.95 -40.98 67.58
C GLY A 675 4.45 -40.36 66.27
N SER A 676 3.57 -39.76 65.48
CA SER A 676 3.96 -38.91 64.36
C SER A 676 4.32 -37.50 64.85
N ILE A 677 5.49 -37.00 64.44
CA ILE A 677 5.88 -35.60 64.66
C ILE A 677 4.96 -34.78 63.76
N GLY A 678 4.15 -33.89 64.34
CA GLY A 678 3.30 -32.97 63.59
C GLY A 678 4.10 -32.19 62.54
N VAL A 679 3.44 -31.78 61.47
CA VAL A 679 4.05 -31.26 60.22
C VAL A 679 5.05 -30.12 60.47
N ALA A 680 4.89 -29.33 61.54
CA ALA A 680 5.78 -28.21 61.85
C ALA A 680 6.70 -28.44 63.08
N GLY A 681 6.49 -29.53 63.85
CA GLY A 681 7.32 -29.91 64.99
C GLY A 681 7.04 -29.11 66.27
N PHE A 682 5.91 -28.41 66.36
CA PHE A 682 5.58 -27.52 67.47
C PHE A 682 5.00 -28.29 68.65
N THR A 683 5.87 -28.84 69.50
CA THR A 683 5.46 -29.50 70.77
C THR A 683 6.01 -28.75 71.98
N ASN A 684 5.27 -28.81 73.10
CA ASN A 684 5.70 -28.20 74.37
C ASN A 684 7.09 -28.67 74.81
N ALA A 685 7.39 -29.96 74.62
CA ALA A 685 8.69 -30.53 74.95
C ALA A 685 9.81 -29.91 74.11
N ARG A 686 9.60 -29.74 72.79
CA ARG A 686 10.59 -29.14 71.88
C ARG A 686 10.80 -27.66 72.14
N PHE A 687 9.74 -26.90 72.41
CA PHE A 687 9.86 -25.49 72.80
C PHE A 687 10.66 -25.33 74.10
N SER A 688 10.40 -26.18 75.09
CA SER A 688 11.12 -26.17 76.37
C SER A 688 12.60 -26.52 76.19
N GLU A 689 12.90 -27.55 75.38
CA GLU A 689 14.27 -27.96 75.04
C GLU A 689 15.05 -26.83 74.38
N TRP A 690 14.48 -26.18 73.37
CA TRP A 690 15.14 -25.06 72.68
C TRP A 690 15.32 -23.83 73.58
N THR A 691 14.34 -23.54 74.42
CA THR A 691 14.43 -22.43 75.40
C THR A 691 15.58 -22.68 76.38
N GLN A 692 15.67 -23.89 76.95
CA GLN A 692 16.76 -24.27 77.84
C GLN A 692 18.13 -24.21 77.13
N ARG A 693 18.21 -24.67 75.88
CA ARG A 693 19.44 -24.57 75.06
C ARG A 693 19.87 -23.13 74.84
N LYS A 694 18.94 -22.23 74.51
CA LYS A 694 19.23 -20.80 74.30
C LYS A 694 19.66 -20.10 75.59
N GLN A 695 18.99 -20.36 76.71
CA GLN A 695 19.36 -19.82 78.02
C GLN A 695 20.76 -20.30 78.45
N SER A 696 21.06 -21.58 78.23
CA SER A 696 22.37 -22.16 78.50
C SER A 696 23.46 -21.52 77.62
N ALA A 697 23.21 -21.36 76.32
CA ALA A 697 24.16 -20.72 75.40
C ALA A 697 24.40 -19.24 75.74
N HIS A 698 23.35 -18.50 76.10
CA HIS A 698 23.46 -17.10 76.52
C HIS A 698 24.26 -16.95 77.83
N THR A 699 24.01 -17.84 78.80
CA THR A 699 24.76 -17.86 80.07
C THR A 699 26.25 -18.16 79.85
N ARG A 700 26.57 -19.11 78.95
CA ARG A 700 27.95 -19.39 78.55
C ARG A 700 28.61 -18.20 77.84
N HIS A 701 27.90 -17.49 76.97
CA HIS A 701 28.42 -16.27 76.32
C HIS A 701 28.63 -15.12 77.31
N LYS A 702 27.71 -14.94 78.28
CA LYS A 702 27.85 -13.92 79.33
C LYS A 702 29.02 -14.23 80.26
N MET A 703 29.22 -15.49 80.63
CA MET A 703 30.39 -15.92 81.41
C MET A 703 31.70 -15.90 80.61
N GLY A 704 31.69 -16.30 79.33
CA GLY A 704 32.85 -16.23 78.44
C GLY A 704 33.28 -14.80 78.12
N GLY A 705 32.35 -13.86 78.03
CA GLY A 705 32.64 -12.43 77.93
C GLY A 705 33.19 -11.82 79.23
N LEU A 706 32.83 -12.38 80.39
CA LEU A 706 33.42 -12.04 81.69
C LEU A 706 34.84 -12.63 81.87
N VAL A 707 35.10 -13.83 81.34
CA VAL A 707 36.43 -14.47 81.36
C VAL A 707 37.38 -13.84 80.32
N MET A 708 36.92 -13.48 79.11
CA MET A 708 37.77 -12.74 78.16
C MET A 708 38.06 -11.30 78.60
N ARG A 709 37.12 -10.62 79.27
CA ARG A 709 37.40 -9.31 79.89
C ARG A 709 38.32 -9.38 81.12
N SER A 710 38.53 -10.56 81.72
CA SER A 710 39.56 -10.75 82.75
C SER A 710 40.93 -11.19 82.18
N VAL A 711 41.01 -11.56 80.89
CA VAL A 711 42.27 -12.02 80.24
C VAL A 711 42.86 -10.96 79.29
N SER A 712 42.06 -10.00 78.79
CA SER A 712 42.54 -8.93 77.91
C SER A 712 43.17 -7.70 78.61
N THR A 713 43.51 -7.79 79.91
CA THR A 713 44.30 -6.75 80.62
C THR A 713 45.77 -7.11 80.77
N THR A 714 46.23 -8.22 80.18
CA THR A 714 47.65 -8.58 80.17
C THR A 714 48.01 -9.08 78.79
N THR A 715 48.67 -8.23 78.00
CA THR A 715 49.76 -8.52 77.03
C THR A 715 49.74 -7.46 75.92
N THR A 716 50.28 -6.29 76.25
CA THR A 716 50.90 -5.37 75.30
C THR A 716 52.29 -5.93 74.98
N ILE A 717 52.72 -5.94 73.71
CA ILE A 717 54.06 -5.54 73.21
C ILE A 717 54.47 -6.27 71.90
N THR A 718 54.64 -5.43 70.86
CA THR A 718 55.54 -5.46 69.67
C THR A 718 55.24 -6.22 68.36
N ARG A 719 55.28 -5.38 67.29
CA ARG A 719 55.98 -5.49 65.98
C ARG A 719 55.52 -6.53 64.96
N ALA A 720 55.76 -6.38 63.66
CA ALA A 720 55.71 -5.30 62.66
C ALA A 720 56.08 -5.94 61.31
N SER A 721 55.49 -5.44 60.21
CA SER A 721 56.03 -5.34 58.83
C SER A 721 56.25 -6.61 57.95
N ALA A 722 55.56 -6.63 56.78
CA ALA A 722 56.11 -6.46 55.41
C ALA A 722 55.66 -7.48 54.31
N THR A 723 55.21 -6.92 53.15
CA THR A 723 55.42 -7.33 51.71
C THR A 723 54.89 -8.70 51.22
N SER A 724 54.54 -9.00 49.96
CA SER A 724 54.70 -8.47 48.58
C SER A 724 53.69 -9.22 47.64
N GLY A 725 53.26 -8.68 46.48
CA GLY A 725 53.70 -9.04 45.11
C GLY A 725 52.52 -9.57 44.25
N SER A 726 52.04 -8.91 43.18
CA SER A 726 52.50 -8.84 41.76
C SER A 726 52.17 -10.07 40.88
N SER A 727 51.41 -9.88 39.79
CA SER A 727 51.84 -10.14 38.38
C SER A 727 50.72 -10.01 37.34
N ASP A 728 51.13 -9.49 36.18
CA ASP A 728 50.40 -9.13 34.94
C ASP A 728 50.04 -10.32 34.02
N PHE A 729 49.13 -10.11 33.04
CA PHE A 729 49.45 -10.18 31.60
C PHE A 729 48.29 -9.75 30.65
N THR A 730 48.70 -9.27 29.48
CA THR A 730 48.06 -8.58 28.31
C THR A 730 47.20 -9.49 27.40
N ALA A 731 46.49 -9.14 26.30
CA ALA A 731 46.55 -8.04 25.31
C ALA A 731 45.31 -8.04 24.34
N SER A 732 45.09 -6.90 23.63
CA SER A 732 44.75 -6.75 22.18
C SER A 732 43.35 -7.19 21.68
N SER A 733 42.63 -6.59 20.71
CA SER A 733 42.63 -5.36 19.89
C SER A 733 41.34 -5.40 19.03
N GLY A 734 40.88 -4.30 18.41
CA GLY A 734 39.97 -4.36 17.26
C GLY A 734 38.85 -3.31 17.20
N THR A 735 39.07 -2.30 16.37
CA THR A 735 38.28 -1.09 16.07
C THR A 735 37.15 -1.30 15.00
N PRO A 736 36.38 -0.26 14.58
CA PRO A 736 34.92 -0.31 14.37
C PRO A 736 34.49 -0.43 12.90
N VAL A 737 33.17 -0.51 12.65
CA VAL A 737 32.59 -0.27 11.31
C VAL A 737 31.39 0.68 11.41
N SER A 738 31.47 1.74 10.61
CA SER A 738 30.42 2.72 10.29
C SER A 738 30.28 2.80 8.77
N MET A 739 29.04 3.06 8.34
CA MET A 739 28.54 3.50 7.04
C MET A 739 28.49 2.54 5.85
N ALA A 740 27.26 2.40 5.30
CA ALA A 740 26.97 2.81 3.92
C ALA A 740 25.47 3.14 3.73
N SER A 741 25.22 4.32 3.15
CA SER A 741 24.13 4.65 2.20
C SER A 741 24.81 4.89 0.83
N PRO A 742 24.16 5.17 -0.32
CA PRO A 742 22.74 5.21 -0.70
C PRO A 742 22.30 4.13 -1.72
#